data_AF-A0A3M1N4K0-F1
#
_entry.id   AF-A0A3M1N4K0-F1
#
_cell.length_a   1.000
_cell.length_b   1.000
_cell.length_c   1.000
_cell.angle_alpha   90.00
_cell.angle_beta   90.00
_cell.angle_gamma   90.00
#
_symmetry.space_group_name_H-M   'P 1'
#
loop_
_entity.id
_entity.type
_entity.pdbx_description
1 polymer ?
#
loop_
_entity_poly.entity_id
_entity_poly.type
_entity_poly.pdbx_seq_one_letter_code
_entity_poly.pdbx_strand_id
1 'polypeptide(L)'
;VHLARDWVYSIRYTGSGGWGAYGIYLDVGSLAPANIYIYNNFIAGISSDGYSSPAGLWNAYGIYCTGSSNANAGIYIYHNSVHLYGTPPSSSLGSNPSCLGIASSITGGVYVRNNIFQNTQSPPNPSSTRTTIAIAYEGSSPSVFAQLDNNAYYVKNAGGAQYAFIGALGSNRYATLSAWRTAVGGSREQNSLSLSAPAPFTSSIDLHIPHGTTTPIEGGAVLITSPIAIGKDIDGESRPYGSAAPDIGADEFVAVVPPCPAAIDADQLTITPGSITVGSSGASFTVSPETPANVTLPARWYMRYNSGPWQFVAAYQASSPALTYTPTAAGTYEFMLVAFVAPYHSGCSGLQNDTSNIVTGTAVCPTALNADQISVSPTSVPVGQPVTVTVTNPSAVTLPAQWQVSTNGGSTWTGVGSYTGSPYLYTPMQIATYQIRLAALPPTGCSGSLSPVYSNVATFVANPPPGDSIANPINITPTDPTRTDTTVAGDNSLPGYRNNYTGPGNQSSPDVYYLYILRECLDSIRVSTCASTSFPSSNDLYLHVIHKQTGRILYTDGGRCGNTTTLLRAALDIFHDPSATGPTLVTSTSSYRAGMRLQQGDSLIIIVQGWSSYSGPYVLDVTEYRYNPANQPTLPQPPFFPFDTSRVCFR
;
A
#
# COMPACT_ATOMS: atom_id res chain seq x y z
N VAL A 1 27.30 27.12 35.69
CA VAL A 1 26.30 26.83 36.76
C VAL A 1 26.37 25.36 37.10
N HIS A 2 26.25 24.97 38.38
CA HIS A 2 26.22 23.58 38.82
C HIS A 2 24.88 23.29 39.50
N LEU A 3 24.15 22.30 39.00
CA LEU A 3 22.94 21.73 39.60
C LEU A 3 23.28 20.29 39.96
N ALA A 4 23.56 20.05 41.24
CA ALA A 4 24.14 18.78 41.63
C ALA A 4 23.79 18.32 43.03
N ARG A 5 23.60 17.01 43.15
CA ARG A 5 23.19 16.34 44.39
C ARG A 5 21.83 16.80 44.88
N ASP A 6 20.97 17.22 43.94
CA ASP A 6 19.59 17.56 44.19
C ASP A 6 18.73 16.31 44.19
N TRP A 7 17.77 16.26 45.11
CA TRP A 7 16.73 15.24 45.17
C TRP A 7 15.37 15.87 44.83
N VAL A 8 14.98 15.79 43.57
CA VAL A 8 13.77 16.42 43.02
C VAL A 8 12.71 15.36 42.77
N TYR A 9 11.55 15.45 43.43
CA TYR A 9 10.51 14.44 43.23
C TYR A 9 9.07 14.94 43.38
N SER A 10 8.14 14.17 42.82
CA SER A 10 6.69 14.36 42.94
C SER A 10 6.13 15.67 42.37
N ILE A 11 6.77 16.24 41.35
CA ILE A 11 6.24 17.40 40.62
C ILE A 11 5.19 16.93 39.62
N ARG A 12 3.94 17.39 39.78
CA ARG A 12 2.82 16.95 38.95
C ARG A 12 1.96 18.12 38.49
N TYR A 13 1.65 18.15 37.19
CA TYR A 13 0.52 18.91 36.69
C TYR A 13 -0.74 18.05 36.78
N THR A 14 -1.80 18.54 37.42
CA THR A 14 -3.03 17.79 37.71
C THR A 14 -4.26 18.29 36.95
N GLY A 15 -4.11 19.32 36.12
CA GLY A 15 -5.20 19.81 35.28
C GLY A 15 -5.35 19.01 33.99
N SER A 16 -6.23 19.49 33.09
CA SER A 16 -6.58 18.83 31.83
C SER A 16 -6.18 19.61 30.57
N GLY A 17 -5.40 20.69 30.73
CA GLY A 17 -5.05 21.62 29.64
C GLY A 17 -3.91 21.14 28.72
N GLY A 18 -3.37 19.95 28.93
CA GLY A 18 -2.26 19.41 28.14
C GLY A 18 -0.91 20.05 28.47
N TRP A 19 -0.69 20.52 29.70
CA TRP A 19 0.53 21.25 30.07
C TRP A 19 1.67 20.33 30.52
N GLY A 20 2.90 20.84 30.49
CA GLY A 20 4.11 20.11 30.90
C GLY A 20 4.38 20.17 32.42
N ALA A 21 5.30 19.32 32.87
CA ALA A 21 5.88 19.37 34.22
C ALA A 21 7.36 18.99 34.14
N TYR A 22 8.22 19.63 34.93
CA TYR A 22 9.66 19.46 34.81
C TYR A 22 10.31 19.24 36.17
N GLY A 23 11.26 18.30 36.26
CA GLY A 23 12.16 18.20 37.42
C GLY A 23 13.16 19.35 37.42
N ILE A 24 14.02 19.38 36.40
CA ILE A 24 14.95 20.47 36.12
C ILE A 24 14.59 21.06 34.76
N TYR A 25 14.26 22.36 34.73
CA TYR A 25 14.05 23.11 33.49
C TYR A 25 15.22 24.09 33.28
N LEU A 26 15.90 23.96 32.16
CA LEU A 26 17.04 24.80 31.80
C LEU A 26 16.76 25.56 30.50
N ASP A 27 16.86 26.89 30.54
CA ASP A 27 16.92 27.75 29.37
C ASP A 27 18.30 28.42 29.31
N VAL A 28 19.09 28.11 28.28
CA VAL A 28 20.42 28.71 28.08
C VAL A 28 20.39 30.00 27.27
N GLY A 29 19.22 30.42 26.78
CA GLY A 29 19.07 31.58 25.90
C GLY A 29 20.03 31.51 24.71
N SER A 30 20.78 32.59 24.49
CA SER A 30 21.77 32.72 23.41
C SER A 30 23.22 32.40 23.83
N LEU A 31 23.46 31.86 25.03
CA LEU A 31 24.81 31.61 25.54
C LEU A 31 25.49 30.42 24.85
N ALA A 32 26.61 30.64 24.15
CA ALA A 32 27.33 29.57 23.43
C ALA A 32 28.85 29.64 23.66
N PRO A 33 29.46 28.83 24.57
CA PRO A 33 28.83 27.85 25.47
C PRO A 33 28.30 28.45 26.76
N ALA A 34 27.21 27.88 27.30
CA ALA A 34 26.63 28.29 28.58
C ALA A 34 27.37 27.70 29.81
N ASN A 35 28.10 26.60 29.63
CA ASN A 35 28.86 25.90 30.68
C ASN A 35 28.00 25.58 31.92
N ILE A 36 26.97 24.77 31.71
CA ILE A 36 26.02 24.35 32.73
C ILE A 36 26.17 22.85 32.98
N TYR A 37 26.36 22.49 34.24
CA TYR A 37 26.63 21.13 34.70
C TYR A 37 25.44 20.64 35.55
N ILE A 38 24.80 19.56 35.12
CA ILE A 38 23.71 18.88 35.81
C ILE A 38 24.20 17.47 36.17
N TYR A 39 24.48 17.20 37.44
CA TYR A 39 25.07 15.91 37.84
C TYR A 39 24.73 15.39 39.23
N ASN A 40 24.80 14.07 39.42
CA ASN A 40 24.50 13.39 40.69
C ASN A 40 23.11 13.72 41.24
N ASN A 41 22.12 14.01 40.39
CA ASN A 41 20.77 14.31 40.86
C ASN A 41 19.89 13.06 40.85
N PHE A 42 19.04 12.95 41.86
CA PHE A 42 17.89 12.05 41.86
C PHE A 42 16.65 12.82 41.41
N ILE A 43 16.03 12.38 40.33
CA ILE A 43 14.86 13.04 39.76
C ILE A 43 13.74 12.02 39.57
N ALA A 44 12.65 12.13 40.32
CA ALA A 44 11.62 11.10 40.34
C ALA A 44 10.18 11.62 40.25
N GLY A 45 9.29 10.83 39.66
CA GLY A 45 7.83 11.05 39.79
C GLY A 45 7.31 12.32 39.13
N ILE A 46 7.98 12.82 38.09
CA ILE A 46 7.51 13.95 37.27
C ILE A 46 6.37 13.47 36.36
N SER A 47 5.21 14.12 36.41
CA SER A 47 4.03 13.68 35.63
C SER A 47 3.15 14.84 35.19
N SER A 48 2.59 14.73 33.98
CA SER A 48 1.61 15.66 33.44
C SER A 48 0.70 14.95 32.43
N ASP A 49 -0.45 15.57 32.13
CA ASP A 49 -1.34 15.11 31.06
C ASP A 49 -0.68 15.29 29.69
N GLY A 50 -0.06 16.47 29.46
CA GLY A 50 0.85 16.82 28.37
C GLY A 50 0.27 16.73 26.96
N TYR A 51 0.69 17.59 26.04
CA TYR A 51 0.20 17.60 24.66
C TYR A 51 1.21 18.23 23.69
N SER A 52 2.16 17.44 23.19
CA SER A 52 3.06 17.86 22.09
C SER A 52 3.91 16.69 21.58
N SER A 53 4.61 16.90 20.46
CA SER A 53 5.70 16.04 20.00
C SER A 53 6.76 15.81 21.10
N PRO A 54 7.61 14.78 20.98
CA PRO A 54 8.69 14.57 21.95
C PRO A 54 9.61 15.76 22.03
N ALA A 55 10.09 15.99 23.24
CA ALA A 55 10.83 17.18 23.63
C ALA A 55 10.15 18.53 23.31
N GLY A 56 8.85 18.54 22.98
CA GLY A 56 8.04 19.74 23.00
C GLY A 56 7.78 20.20 24.44
N LEU A 57 7.61 21.51 24.64
CA LEU A 57 7.43 22.13 25.97
C LEU A 57 6.29 21.51 26.78
N TRP A 58 5.28 20.94 26.15
CA TRP A 58 4.06 20.55 26.83
C TRP A 58 4.05 19.08 27.27
N ASN A 59 5.17 18.52 27.76
CA ASN A 59 5.19 17.17 28.33
C ASN A 59 5.89 17.12 29.69
N ALA A 60 5.86 15.95 30.34
CA ALA A 60 6.59 15.70 31.55
C ALA A 60 8.06 15.35 31.26
N TYR A 61 9.00 16.06 31.89
CA TYR A 61 10.43 15.77 31.76
C TYR A 61 11.13 15.67 33.11
N GLY A 62 12.04 14.71 33.24
CA GLY A 62 13.00 14.73 34.35
C GLY A 62 13.90 15.96 34.24
N ILE A 63 14.58 16.08 33.11
CA ILE A 63 15.42 17.23 32.73
C ILE A 63 14.94 17.75 31.38
N TYR A 64 14.67 19.04 31.26
CA TYR A 64 14.31 19.70 30.00
C TYR A 64 15.25 20.85 29.70
N CYS A 65 15.78 20.88 28.47
CA CYS A 65 16.72 21.91 28.01
C CYS A 65 16.15 22.67 26.81
N THR A 66 16.24 24.00 26.83
CA THR A 66 15.92 24.91 25.72
C THR A 66 16.96 26.02 25.59
N GLY A 67 16.94 26.75 24.48
CA GLY A 67 17.77 27.93 24.23
C GLY A 67 17.26 28.76 23.05
N SER A 68 18.17 29.43 22.35
CA SER A 68 17.88 30.28 21.17
C SER A 68 18.85 29.96 20.01
N SER A 69 18.55 28.92 19.24
CA SER A 69 19.33 28.45 18.07
C SER A 69 20.81 28.24 18.37
N ASN A 70 21.12 27.33 19.30
CA ASN A 70 22.44 27.19 19.88
C ASN A 70 23.20 25.94 19.40
N ALA A 71 24.19 26.13 18.53
CA ALA A 71 25.03 25.04 18.00
C ALA A 71 26.12 24.56 18.98
N ASN A 72 26.36 25.28 20.07
CA ASN A 72 27.30 24.90 21.11
C ASN A 72 26.75 25.31 22.48
N ALA A 73 25.70 24.62 22.94
CA ALA A 73 25.01 25.01 24.17
C ALA A 73 25.86 24.89 25.43
N GLY A 74 26.88 24.02 25.45
CA GLY A 74 27.72 23.79 26.63
C GLY A 74 26.91 23.26 27.82
N ILE A 75 26.02 22.29 27.56
CA ILE A 75 25.18 21.63 28.55
C ILE A 75 25.77 20.25 28.84
N TYR A 76 26.08 19.98 30.11
CA TYR A 76 26.75 18.77 30.57
C TYR A 76 25.84 18.05 31.56
N ILE A 77 25.42 16.83 31.22
CA ILE A 77 24.46 16.02 31.97
C ILE A 77 25.13 14.70 32.34
N TYR A 78 25.59 14.58 33.58
CA TYR A 78 26.43 13.46 34.03
C TYR A 78 25.90 12.79 35.28
N HIS A 79 25.94 11.46 35.38
CA HIS A 79 25.65 10.76 36.64
C HIS A 79 24.29 11.15 37.25
N ASN A 80 23.24 11.38 36.47
CA ASN A 80 21.90 11.60 37.04
C ASN A 80 21.13 10.27 37.04
N SER A 81 20.32 10.05 38.08
CA SER A 81 19.32 8.98 38.10
C SER A 81 17.94 9.61 37.94
N VAL A 82 17.27 9.30 36.84
CA VAL A 82 15.95 9.85 36.52
C VAL A 82 14.93 8.72 36.41
N HIS A 83 13.90 8.76 37.24
CA HIS A 83 12.82 7.79 37.27
C HIS A 83 11.44 8.44 37.12
N LEU A 84 10.88 8.41 35.91
CA LEU A 84 9.49 8.78 35.69
C LEU A 84 8.60 7.55 35.90
N TYR A 85 7.56 7.64 36.73
CA TYR A 85 6.70 6.50 37.06
C TYR A 85 5.23 6.90 37.28
N GLY A 86 4.38 5.87 37.38
CA GLY A 86 2.96 6.01 37.67
C GLY A 86 2.08 6.22 36.44
N THR A 87 0.79 6.44 36.69
CA THR A 87 -0.20 6.75 35.64
C THR A 87 -0.46 8.26 35.64
N PRO A 88 -0.30 8.96 34.51
CA PRO A 88 -0.56 10.39 34.39
C PRO A 88 -2.06 10.72 34.37
N PRO A 89 -2.46 11.98 34.61
CA PRO A 89 -3.86 12.40 34.52
C PRO A 89 -4.46 12.19 33.12
N SER A 90 -5.75 11.86 33.05
CA SER A 90 -6.40 11.11 31.95
C SER A 90 -6.84 11.89 30.70
N SER A 91 -6.52 13.17 30.54
CA SER A 91 -7.15 14.04 29.54
C SER A 91 -6.50 14.04 28.14
N SER A 92 -5.21 13.78 28.01
CA SER A 92 -4.51 13.90 26.72
C SER A 92 -4.00 12.57 26.19
N LEU A 93 -4.36 12.28 24.94
CA LEU A 93 -3.98 11.03 24.27
C LEU A 93 -2.58 11.08 23.68
N GLY A 94 -1.97 12.26 23.49
CA GLY A 94 -0.76 12.45 22.67
C GLY A 94 0.52 12.89 23.41
N SER A 95 0.62 12.70 24.73
CA SER A 95 1.82 13.10 25.49
C SER A 95 3.05 12.23 25.19
N ASN A 96 4.23 12.79 25.41
CA ASN A 96 5.52 12.12 25.19
C ASN A 96 6.48 12.39 26.35
N PRO A 97 6.21 11.90 27.58
CA PRO A 97 7.11 12.06 28.71
C PRO A 97 8.51 11.53 28.41
N SER A 98 9.55 12.23 28.86
CA SER A 98 10.94 11.78 28.68
C SER A 98 11.80 12.05 29.90
N CYS A 99 12.72 11.15 30.24
CA CYS A 99 13.68 11.43 31.32
C CYS A 99 14.54 12.66 30.98
N LEU A 100 14.95 12.77 29.72
CA LEU A 100 15.63 13.94 29.16
C LEU A 100 14.91 14.44 27.90
N GLY A 101 14.53 15.72 27.88
CA GLY A 101 13.99 16.42 26.71
C GLY A 101 14.89 17.59 26.30
N ILE A 102 15.13 17.73 25.00
CA ILE A 102 15.93 18.82 24.43
C ILE A 102 15.12 19.49 23.31
N ALA A 103 14.82 20.77 23.46
CA ALA A 103 14.09 21.56 22.47
C ALA A 103 14.90 21.73 21.18
N SER A 104 14.20 21.92 20.06
CA SER A 104 14.80 22.12 18.73
C SER A 104 15.65 23.39 18.62
N SER A 105 15.51 24.30 19.58
CA SER A 105 16.32 25.51 19.72
C SER A 105 17.77 25.24 20.15
N ILE A 106 18.12 24.02 20.58
CA ILE A 106 19.50 23.60 20.83
C ILE A 106 19.93 22.66 19.70
N THR A 107 20.94 23.04 18.92
CA THR A 107 21.37 22.30 17.72
C THR A 107 22.72 21.60 17.87
N GLY A 108 23.42 21.83 18.99
CA GLY A 108 24.70 21.18 19.33
C GLY A 108 25.21 21.52 20.73
N GLY A 109 26.29 20.87 21.14
CA GLY A 109 26.98 21.16 22.42
C GLY A 109 26.32 20.57 23.67
N VAL A 110 25.52 19.50 23.53
CA VAL A 110 24.98 18.74 24.67
C VAL A 110 25.83 17.49 24.93
N TYR A 111 26.25 17.28 26.16
CA TYR A 111 27.09 16.17 26.58
C TYR A 111 26.33 15.33 27.61
N VAL A 112 25.99 14.09 27.28
CA VAL A 112 25.15 13.23 28.13
C VAL A 112 25.89 11.91 28.40
N ARG A 113 26.35 11.70 29.63
CA ARG A 113 27.08 10.47 29.99
C ARG A 113 26.74 9.95 31.38
N ASN A 114 26.88 8.65 31.58
CA ASN A 114 26.79 8.02 32.90
C ASN A 114 25.43 8.21 33.60
N ASN A 115 24.32 8.44 32.89
CA ASN A 115 23.01 8.64 33.50
C ASN A 115 22.17 7.35 33.50
N ILE A 116 21.33 7.16 34.51
CA ILE A 116 20.21 6.21 34.46
C ILE A 116 18.96 6.97 34.01
N PHE A 117 18.40 6.58 32.88
CA PHE A 117 17.14 7.08 32.37
C PHE A 117 16.08 5.98 32.39
N GLN A 118 15.24 6.01 33.41
CA GLN A 118 14.17 5.06 33.61
C GLN A 118 12.80 5.74 33.48
N ASN A 119 12.01 5.35 32.47
CA ASN A 119 10.64 5.81 32.32
C ASN A 119 9.68 4.63 32.35
N THR A 120 8.97 4.48 33.47
CA THR A 120 8.01 3.41 33.72
C THR A 120 6.57 3.88 33.71
N GLN A 121 6.31 5.11 33.23
CA GLN A 121 4.95 5.63 33.13
C GLN A 121 4.09 4.78 32.21
N SER A 122 2.88 4.49 32.67
CA SER A 122 1.87 3.75 31.91
C SER A 122 0.94 4.72 31.17
N PRO A 123 0.43 4.36 29.99
CA PRO A 123 -0.63 5.13 29.35
C PRO A 123 -1.88 5.17 30.25
N PRO A 124 -2.63 6.29 30.27
CA PRO A 124 -3.83 6.41 31.11
C PRO A 124 -4.97 5.48 30.68
N ASN A 125 -4.99 5.03 29.41
CA ASN A 125 -5.93 4.05 28.89
C ASN A 125 -5.35 3.31 27.65
N PRO A 126 -5.91 2.15 27.24
CA PRO A 126 -5.39 1.35 26.13
C PRO A 126 -5.45 1.99 24.74
N SER A 127 -6.26 3.04 24.55
CA SER A 127 -6.40 3.77 23.27
C SER A 127 -5.53 5.03 23.20
N SER A 128 -4.71 5.29 24.22
CA SER A 128 -3.80 6.43 24.25
C SER A 128 -2.71 6.26 23.20
N THR A 129 -2.35 7.33 22.49
CA THR A 129 -1.18 7.39 21.60
C THR A 129 0.07 7.91 22.30
N ARG A 130 0.03 8.01 23.65
CA ARG A 130 1.13 8.49 24.48
C ARG A 130 2.33 7.57 24.36
N THR A 131 3.53 8.13 24.25
CA THR A 131 4.76 7.33 24.23
C THR A 131 5.66 7.63 25.43
N THR A 132 6.23 6.57 25.98
CA THR A 132 7.16 6.58 27.12
C THR A 132 8.57 6.54 26.56
N ILE A 133 9.31 7.65 26.72
CA ILE A 133 10.62 7.84 26.10
C ILE A 133 11.69 8.00 27.19
N ALA A 134 12.91 7.53 26.98
CA ALA A 134 14.02 7.86 27.88
C ALA A 134 14.67 9.20 27.51
N ILE A 135 15.12 9.36 26.26
CA ILE A 135 15.68 10.61 25.75
C ILE A 135 14.96 11.11 24.49
N ALA A 136 14.60 12.38 24.45
CA ALA A 136 13.96 13.01 23.31
C ALA A 136 14.67 14.30 22.90
N TYR A 137 14.87 14.47 21.61
CA TYR A 137 15.23 15.73 20.99
C TYR A 137 14.17 16.11 19.96
N GLU A 138 13.69 17.35 20.02
CA GLU A 138 12.60 17.83 19.16
C GLU A 138 13.07 18.06 17.72
N GLY A 139 14.36 18.34 17.52
CA GLY A 139 14.96 18.39 16.19
C GLY A 139 15.30 17.00 15.64
N SER A 140 15.63 16.91 14.36
CA SER A 140 15.92 15.65 13.68
C SER A 140 17.42 15.31 13.58
N SER A 141 18.31 16.28 13.78
CA SER A 141 19.75 16.10 13.61
C SER A 141 20.42 15.49 14.84
N PRO A 142 21.23 14.43 14.69
CA PRO A 142 22.02 13.88 15.80
C PRO A 142 23.20 14.79 16.21
N SER A 143 23.40 15.93 15.54
CA SER A 143 24.45 16.91 15.88
C SER A 143 24.23 17.58 17.25
N VAL A 144 23.00 17.52 17.80
CA VAL A 144 22.67 18.07 19.11
C VAL A 144 23.60 17.52 20.20
N PHE A 145 23.96 16.24 20.09
CA PHE A 145 24.83 15.55 21.03
C PHE A 145 26.30 15.72 20.64
N ALA A 146 27.05 16.50 21.40
CA ALA A 146 28.51 16.49 21.31
C ALA A 146 29.08 15.17 21.85
N GLN A 147 28.50 14.65 22.93
CA GLN A 147 28.77 13.31 23.47
C GLN A 147 27.49 12.69 23.99
N LEU A 148 27.35 11.38 23.78
CA LEU A 148 26.22 10.59 24.25
C LEU A 148 26.71 9.15 24.42
N ASP A 149 27.03 8.73 25.64
CA ASP A 149 27.54 7.37 25.90
C ASP A 149 27.45 6.97 27.38
N ASN A 150 27.65 5.69 27.71
CA ASN A 150 27.63 5.14 29.07
C ASN A 150 26.32 5.44 29.84
N ASN A 151 25.18 5.54 29.17
CA ASN A 151 23.88 5.73 29.82
C ASN A 151 23.15 4.39 29.95
N ALA A 152 22.36 4.22 31.00
CA ALA A 152 21.49 3.06 31.19
C ALA A 152 20.04 3.44 30.93
N TYR A 153 19.40 2.73 30.02
CA TYR A 153 18.03 3.01 29.59
C TYR A 153 17.07 1.91 30.01
N TYR A 154 15.94 2.29 30.60
CA TYR A 154 14.81 1.41 30.78
C TYR A 154 13.51 2.15 30.46
N VAL A 155 12.73 1.61 29.53
CA VAL A 155 11.39 2.12 29.21
C VAL A 155 10.39 0.99 29.34
N LYS A 156 9.36 1.19 30.16
CA LYS A 156 8.36 0.15 30.41
C LYS A 156 7.39 0.05 29.24
N ASN A 157 7.24 -1.16 28.73
CA ASN A 157 6.34 -1.47 27.64
C ASN A 157 4.91 -1.86 28.11
N ALA A 158 4.25 -1.00 28.89
CA ALA A 158 2.96 -1.35 29.50
C ALA A 158 1.77 -1.45 28.51
N GLY A 159 1.91 -0.93 27.28
CA GLY A 159 0.87 -0.96 26.23
C GLY A 159 1.19 -1.81 24.99
N GLY A 160 2.41 -2.35 24.85
CA GLY A 160 2.90 -3.00 23.62
C GLY A 160 3.97 -2.17 22.88
N ALA A 161 4.77 -2.82 22.01
CA ALA A 161 6.03 -2.27 21.46
C ALA A 161 5.94 -0.89 20.78
N GLN A 162 4.73 -0.40 20.48
CA GLN A 162 4.47 0.92 19.91
C GLN A 162 4.56 2.07 20.91
N TYR A 163 4.71 1.81 22.22
CA TYR A 163 4.60 2.84 23.26
C TYR A 163 5.90 3.14 24.01
N ALA A 164 6.94 2.31 23.90
CA ALA A 164 8.16 2.45 24.69
C ALA A 164 9.39 2.64 23.78
N PHE A 165 10.11 3.74 23.97
CA PHE A 165 11.25 4.10 23.11
C PHE A 165 12.47 4.54 23.89
N ILE A 166 13.63 4.02 23.52
CA ILE A 166 14.92 4.45 24.08
C ILE A 166 15.16 5.91 23.71
N GLY A 167 14.96 6.27 22.44
CA GLY A 167 15.24 7.60 21.94
C GLY A 167 14.24 8.13 20.91
N ALA A 168 14.21 9.44 20.75
CA ALA A 168 13.47 10.14 19.70
C ALA A 168 14.29 11.31 19.10
N LEU A 169 14.27 11.43 17.77
CA LEU A 169 14.76 12.60 17.01
C LEU A 169 13.60 13.13 16.17
N GLY A 170 13.05 14.27 16.56
CA GLY A 170 11.85 14.87 15.97
C GLY A 170 10.67 13.90 15.99
N SER A 171 10.11 13.60 14.83
CA SER A 171 9.00 12.65 14.70
C SER A 171 9.43 11.18 14.73
N ASN A 172 10.73 10.88 14.61
CA ASN A 172 11.23 9.50 14.60
C ASN A 172 11.35 8.93 16.02
N ARG A 173 11.07 7.63 16.15
CA ARG A 173 11.09 6.90 17.42
C ARG A 173 11.94 5.64 17.29
N TYR A 174 12.78 5.37 18.29
CA TYR A 174 13.73 4.27 18.28
C TYR A 174 13.50 3.37 19.48
N ALA A 175 12.87 2.22 19.24
CA ALA A 175 12.42 1.30 20.30
C ALA A 175 13.59 0.52 20.93
N THR A 176 14.69 0.34 20.21
CA THR A 176 15.85 -0.43 20.67
C THR A 176 17.11 0.43 20.70
N LEU A 177 18.03 0.08 21.60
CA LEU A 177 19.32 0.77 21.69
C LEU A 177 20.14 0.65 20.40
N SER A 178 20.02 -0.46 19.67
CA SER A 178 20.68 -0.63 18.36
C SER A 178 20.16 0.39 17.32
N ALA A 179 18.83 0.57 17.24
CA ALA A 179 18.24 1.57 16.35
C ALA A 179 18.62 2.99 16.78
N TRP A 180 18.64 3.24 18.10
CA TRP A 180 19.05 4.53 18.66
C TRP A 180 20.51 4.87 18.32
N ARG A 181 21.45 3.94 18.56
CA ARG A 181 22.88 4.04 18.20
C ARG A 181 23.08 4.44 16.74
N THR A 182 22.33 3.79 15.84
CA THR A 182 22.39 4.08 14.40
C THR A 182 21.93 5.51 14.13
N ALA A 183 20.81 5.92 14.73
CA ALA A 183 20.23 7.26 14.55
C ALA A 183 21.15 8.37 15.06
N VAL A 184 21.86 8.16 16.16
CA VAL A 184 22.76 9.16 16.75
C VAL A 184 24.19 9.14 16.18
N GLY A 185 24.44 8.42 15.09
CA GLY A 185 25.71 8.50 14.34
C GLY A 185 26.72 7.39 14.62
N GLY A 186 26.29 6.23 15.13
CA GLY A 186 27.01 4.95 15.11
C GLY A 186 28.27 4.84 15.97
N SER A 187 28.91 5.95 16.32
CA SER A 187 30.07 6.09 17.23
C SER A 187 29.67 6.53 18.63
N ARG A 188 28.41 6.95 18.81
CA ARG A 188 27.79 7.29 20.10
C ARG A 188 27.09 6.06 20.67
N GLU A 189 26.79 6.10 21.97
CA GLU A 189 26.04 5.07 22.70
C GLU A 189 26.72 3.68 22.72
N GLN A 190 28.02 3.58 22.43
CA GLN A 190 28.74 2.31 22.32
C GLN A 190 28.74 1.50 23.62
N ASN A 191 28.90 2.21 24.73
CA ASN A 191 29.04 1.66 26.07
C ASN A 191 27.75 1.80 26.90
N SER A 192 26.69 2.36 26.31
CA SER A 192 25.38 2.42 26.95
C SER A 192 24.67 1.08 27.02
N LEU A 193 23.73 0.97 27.94
CA LEU A 193 23.01 -0.26 28.27
C LEU A 193 21.50 -0.07 28.04
N SER A 194 20.85 -1.12 27.52
CA SER A 194 19.39 -1.24 27.54
C SER A 194 19.05 -2.31 28.58
N LEU A 195 18.50 -1.89 29.70
CA LEU A 195 18.22 -2.80 30.81
C LEU A 195 17.03 -3.71 30.45
N SER A 196 17.11 -4.99 30.81
CA SER A 196 16.03 -5.97 30.61
C SER A 196 14.94 -5.87 31.69
N ALA A 197 15.29 -5.28 32.85
CA ALA A 197 14.42 -4.99 33.97
C ALA A 197 14.64 -3.54 34.44
N PRO A 198 13.71 -2.95 35.22
CA PRO A 198 13.95 -1.64 35.81
C PRO A 198 15.26 -1.62 36.60
N ALA A 199 15.95 -0.47 36.58
CA ALA A 199 17.02 -0.17 37.50
C ALA A 199 16.55 -0.45 38.94
N PRO A 200 17.36 -1.17 39.74
CA PRO A 200 16.95 -1.72 41.02
C PRO A 200 17.04 -0.68 42.14
N PHE A 201 16.32 0.42 41.97
CA PHE A 201 16.21 1.48 42.97
C PHE A 201 15.51 0.97 44.23
N THR A 202 15.94 1.47 45.39
CA THR A 202 15.34 1.20 46.71
C THR A 202 13.84 1.46 46.71
N SER A 203 13.39 2.53 46.04
CA SER A 203 11.97 2.77 45.79
C SER A 203 11.73 3.61 44.52
N SER A 204 10.49 4.02 44.26
CA SER A 204 10.18 4.90 43.12
C SER A 204 10.68 6.33 43.27
N ILE A 205 10.97 6.77 44.51
CA ILE A 205 11.47 8.12 44.81
C ILE A 205 12.89 8.11 45.37
N ASP A 206 13.26 7.02 46.03
CA ASP A 206 14.60 6.78 46.55
C ASP A 206 15.38 5.96 45.52
N LEU A 207 16.25 6.67 44.80
CA LEU A 207 16.98 6.13 43.65
C LEU A 207 18.38 5.62 44.01
N HIS A 208 18.69 5.43 45.30
CA HIS A 208 19.84 4.62 45.69
C HIS A 208 19.63 3.18 45.23
N ILE A 209 20.72 2.50 44.87
CA ILE A 209 20.75 1.09 44.52
C ILE A 209 21.37 0.33 45.71
N PRO A 210 20.64 -0.61 46.34
CA PRO A 210 21.17 -1.34 47.47
C PRO A 210 22.45 -2.11 47.14
N HIS A 211 23.41 -2.14 48.07
CA HIS A 211 24.58 -3.00 47.96
C HIS A 211 24.21 -4.48 47.79
N GLY A 212 25.06 -5.23 47.09
CA GLY A 212 24.86 -6.63 46.75
C GLY A 212 23.84 -6.88 45.64
N THR A 213 23.28 -5.83 45.04
CA THR A 213 22.30 -5.95 43.96
C THR A 213 22.94 -6.48 42.69
N THR A 214 22.26 -7.41 42.00
CA THR A 214 22.71 -7.89 40.69
C THR A 214 22.25 -6.95 39.58
N THR A 215 23.19 -6.22 38.97
CA THR A 215 22.87 -5.25 37.92
C THR A 215 24.06 -5.00 36.99
N PRO A 216 23.85 -4.79 35.68
CA PRO A 216 24.93 -4.41 34.76
C PRO A 216 25.35 -2.93 34.85
N ILE A 217 24.71 -2.15 35.74
CA ILE A 217 24.99 -0.72 35.97
C ILE A 217 26.33 -0.51 36.71
N GLU A 218 26.74 -1.50 37.51
CA GLU A 218 27.99 -1.47 38.29
C GLU A 218 29.20 -1.38 37.37
N GLY A 219 30.09 -0.41 37.62
CA GLY A 219 31.31 -0.19 36.83
C GLY A 219 31.06 0.14 35.36
N GLY A 220 29.82 0.45 34.98
CA GLY A 220 29.44 0.72 33.59
C GLY A 220 29.72 2.15 33.13
N ALA A 221 30.04 3.07 34.05
CA ALA A 221 30.33 4.47 33.73
C ALA A 221 31.82 4.71 33.47
N VAL A 222 32.13 5.91 32.98
CA VAL A 222 33.51 6.38 32.82
C VAL A 222 33.80 7.53 33.79
N LEU A 223 35.01 7.59 34.34
CA LEU A 223 35.39 8.70 35.22
C LEU A 223 35.37 10.04 34.48
N ILE A 224 34.63 11.01 35.01
CA ILE A 224 34.54 12.37 34.45
C ILE A 224 35.60 13.25 35.13
N THR A 225 36.70 13.53 34.43
CA THR A 225 37.79 14.41 34.89
C THR A 225 37.80 15.77 34.19
N SER A 226 37.05 15.92 33.11
CA SER A 226 36.97 17.12 32.28
C SER A 226 35.56 17.23 31.65
N PRO A 227 35.00 18.45 31.52
CA PRO A 227 35.58 19.76 31.87
C PRO A 227 35.62 20.05 33.38
N ILE A 228 34.92 19.24 34.19
CA ILE A 228 34.97 19.28 35.65
C ILE A 228 35.26 17.87 36.17
N ALA A 229 35.89 17.78 37.34
CA ALA A 229 36.08 16.50 38.02
C ALA A 229 34.85 16.16 38.88
N ILE A 230 34.24 15.01 38.63
CA ILE A 230 33.12 14.48 39.43
C ILE A 230 33.62 13.24 40.17
N GLY A 231 34.28 13.47 41.29
CA GLY A 231 34.91 12.39 42.09
C GLY A 231 34.06 11.87 43.24
N LYS A 232 32.88 12.47 43.47
CA LYS A 232 31.93 12.09 44.51
C LYS A 232 30.55 11.89 43.90
N ASP A 233 29.72 11.07 44.51
CA ASP A 233 28.36 10.74 44.08
C ASP A 233 27.30 11.64 44.79
N ILE A 234 26.07 11.17 45.01
CA ILE A 234 24.99 11.96 45.61
C ILE A 234 25.14 12.15 47.12
N ASP A 235 25.58 11.15 47.86
CA ASP A 235 25.69 11.18 49.32
C ASP A 235 27.15 11.34 49.83
N GLY A 236 28.12 11.35 48.92
CA GLY A 236 29.51 11.75 49.17
C GLY A 236 30.52 10.60 49.11
N GLU A 237 30.12 9.45 48.61
CA GLU A 237 30.95 8.30 48.30
C GLU A 237 31.89 8.60 47.13
N SER A 238 33.06 7.95 47.13
CA SER A 238 34.08 8.18 46.10
C SER A 238 33.71 7.48 44.81
N ARG A 239 33.95 8.13 43.65
CA ARG A 239 33.85 7.49 42.34
C ARG A 239 35.24 7.08 41.85
N PRO A 240 35.53 5.79 41.59
CA PRO A 240 34.67 4.62 41.80
C PRO A 240 34.61 4.13 43.26
N TYR A 241 33.56 3.40 43.62
CA TYR A 241 33.40 2.69 44.89
C TYR A 241 33.16 1.18 44.66
N GLY A 242 34.08 0.33 45.14
CA GLY A 242 33.92 -1.14 45.07
C GLY A 242 34.19 -1.79 43.71
N SER A 243 34.29 -1.02 42.63
CA SER A 243 34.66 -1.52 41.29
C SER A 243 35.80 -0.69 40.66
N ALA A 244 36.28 -1.08 39.47
CA ALA A 244 37.41 -0.44 38.79
C ALA A 244 37.03 0.84 38.01
N ALA A 245 35.73 1.07 37.79
CA ALA A 245 35.17 2.21 37.08
C ALA A 245 33.92 2.71 37.83
N PRO A 246 33.49 3.98 37.71
CA PRO A 246 32.29 4.44 38.40
C PRO A 246 31.03 3.68 37.95
N ASP A 247 29.98 3.78 38.74
CA ASP A 247 28.66 3.26 38.39
C ASP A 247 27.88 4.24 37.51
N ILE A 248 27.02 3.70 36.64
CA ILE A 248 26.07 4.54 35.88
C ILE A 248 24.99 5.04 36.84
N GLY A 249 24.72 6.35 36.83
CA GLY A 249 23.73 6.98 37.72
C GLY A 249 24.35 7.86 38.80
N ALA A 250 23.49 8.43 39.64
CA ALA A 250 23.84 9.39 40.69
C ALA A 250 24.41 8.77 41.96
N ASP A 251 24.19 7.49 42.16
CA ASP A 251 24.60 6.68 43.31
C ASP A 251 25.83 5.84 42.96
N GLU A 252 26.75 5.63 43.90
CA GLU A 252 27.75 4.57 43.83
C GLU A 252 27.34 3.41 44.74
N PHE A 253 27.64 2.17 44.34
CA PHE A 253 27.27 1.00 45.13
C PHE A 253 28.19 -0.17 44.79
N VAL A 254 28.27 -1.12 45.72
CA VAL A 254 28.96 -2.39 45.46
C VAL A 254 27.92 -3.42 45.08
N ALA A 255 27.93 -3.89 43.85
CA ALA A 255 26.96 -4.82 43.32
C ALA A 255 27.57 -6.23 43.15
N VAL A 256 26.74 -7.15 42.66
CA VAL A 256 27.19 -8.46 42.19
C VAL A 256 27.00 -8.49 40.69
N VAL A 257 28.09 -8.34 39.92
CA VAL A 257 28.02 -8.43 38.45
C VAL A 257 27.34 -9.76 38.05
N PRO A 258 26.22 -9.72 37.30
CA PRO A 258 25.57 -10.94 36.85
C PRO A 258 26.51 -11.74 35.93
N PRO A 259 26.48 -13.09 35.97
CA PRO A 259 27.25 -13.90 35.03
C PRO A 259 26.80 -13.60 33.59
N CYS A 260 27.75 -13.62 32.64
CA CYS A 260 27.42 -13.48 31.23
C CYS A 260 26.37 -14.54 30.80
N PRO A 261 25.45 -14.21 29.88
CA PRO A 261 24.54 -15.21 29.31
C PRO A 261 25.31 -16.37 28.66
N ALA A 262 24.64 -17.52 28.53
CA ALA A 262 25.18 -18.65 27.77
C ALA A 262 25.54 -18.22 26.33
N ALA A 263 26.49 -18.94 25.71
CA ALA A 263 26.95 -18.66 24.35
C ALA A 263 25.77 -18.55 23.36
N ILE A 264 25.85 -17.56 22.46
CA ILE A 264 24.92 -17.41 21.33
C ILE A 264 25.27 -18.50 20.33
N ASP A 265 24.26 -19.16 19.77
CA ASP A 265 24.44 -20.20 18.76
C ASP A 265 23.52 -19.90 17.57
N ALA A 266 24.10 -19.75 16.37
CA ALA A 266 23.38 -19.66 15.10
C ALA A 266 23.15 -21.03 14.46
N ASP A 267 23.61 -22.10 15.11
CA ASP A 267 23.55 -23.49 14.70
C ASP A 267 24.30 -23.78 13.38
N GLN A 268 24.50 -25.05 13.07
CA GLN A 268 24.95 -25.45 11.74
C GLN A 268 23.77 -25.52 10.78
N LEU A 269 24.01 -25.16 9.52
CA LEU A 269 23.05 -25.20 8.43
C LEU A 269 23.31 -26.38 7.52
N THR A 270 22.21 -26.88 6.96
CA THR A 270 22.18 -27.78 5.81
C THR A 270 21.39 -27.15 4.67
N ILE A 271 21.71 -27.53 3.43
CA ILE A 271 20.97 -27.12 2.24
C ILE A 271 20.56 -28.35 1.44
N THR A 272 19.30 -28.42 1.03
CA THR A 272 18.79 -29.50 0.18
C THR A 272 17.81 -28.96 -0.86
N PRO A 273 17.92 -29.36 -2.13
CA PRO A 273 19.05 -30.08 -2.73
C PRO A 273 20.27 -29.16 -2.91
N GLY A 274 21.49 -29.71 -3.01
CA GLY A 274 22.71 -28.92 -3.23
C GLY A 274 22.85 -28.33 -4.64
N SER A 275 22.06 -28.83 -5.59
CA SER A 275 21.97 -28.31 -6.96
C SER A 275 20.54 -28.33 -7.46
N ILE A 276 20.12 -27.27 -8.15
CA ILE A 276 18.81 -27.19 -8.83
C ILE A 276 18.94 -26.61 -10.22
N THR A 277 17.97 -26.93 -11.07
CA THR A 277 17.85 -26.33 -12.39
C THR A 277 16.99 -25.08 -12.31
N VAL A 278 17.53 -23.94 -12.75
CA VAL A 278 16.79 -22.67 -12.79
C VAL A 278 15.65 -22.77 -13.80
N GLY A 279 14.49 -22.24 -13.44
CA GLY A 279 13.35 -22.17 -14.34
C GLY A 279 12.47 -23.42 -14.38
N SER A 280 12.86 -24.49 -13.69
CA SER A 280 11.98 -25.65 -13.49
C SER A 280 10.91 -25.32 -12.44
N SER A 281 9.65 -25.67 -12.73
CA SER A 281 8.55 -25.48 -11.79
C SER A 281 8.83 -26.19 -10.46
N GLY A 282 8.85 -25.45 -9.34
CA GLY A 282 9.07 -25.98 -8.00
C GLY A 282 10.55 -26.14 -7.59
N ALA A 283 11.52 -25.77 -8.43
CA ALA A 283 12.93 -25.79 -8.08
C ALA A 283 13.25 -24.72 -7.03
N SER A 284 13.56 -25.15 -5.80
CA SER A 284 13.97 -24.27 -4.71
C SER A 284 15.02 -24.96 -3.83
N PHE A 285 15.87 -24.15 -3.20
CA PHE A 285 16.70 -24.58 -2.09
C PHE A 285 15.88 -24.53 -0.82
N THR A 286 16.00 -25.56 0.01
CA THR A 286 15.58 -25.51 1.41
C THR A 286 16.81 -25.49 2.28
N VAL A 287 17.00 -24.40 3.02
CA VAL A 287 18.10 -24.21 3.97
C VAL A 287 17.55 -24.34 5.38
N SER A 288 18.12 -25.22 6.20
CA SER A 288 17.60 -25.53 7.53
C SER A 288 18.73 -25.59 8.56
N PRO A 289 18.53 -25.07 9.78
CA PRO A 289 19.38 -25.40 10.92
C PRO A 289 19.31 -26.91 11.22
N GLU A 290 20.42 -27.51 11.62
CA GLU A 290 20.50 -28.93 12.00
C GLU A 290 19.70 -29.21 13.27
N THR A 291 19.79 -28.32 14.25
CA THR A 291 19.10 -28.33 15.53
C THR A 291 18.42 -26.97 15.77
N PRO A 292 17.23 -26.72 15.21
CA PRO A 292 16.52 -25.43 15.31
C PRO A 292 16.34 -24.85 16.71
N ALA A 293 16.32 -25.71 17.74
CA ALA A 293 16.20 -25.33 19.14
C ALA A 293 17.46 -24.63 19.70
N ASN A 294 18.62 -24.81 19.06
CA ASN A 294 19.88 -24.16 19.47
C ASN A 294 19.95 -22.70 19.01
N VAL A 295 19.20 -22.35 17.94
CA VAL A 295 19.26 -21.01 17.36
C VAL A 295 18.80 -19.96 18.37
N THR A 296 19.73 -19.09 18.76
CA THR A 296 19.45 -17.98 19.67
C THR A 296 18.68 -16.88 18.96
N LEU A 297 17.55 -16.46 19.54
CA LEU A 297 16.72 -15.39 18.98
C LEU A 297 17.08 -14.02 19.57
N PRO A 298 17.02 -12.94 18.76
CA PRO A 298 16.66 -12.92 17.34
C PRO A 298 17.77 -13.42 16.40
N ALA A 299 17.37 -14.02 15.27
CA ALA A 299 18.27 -14.44 14.20
C ALA A 299 17.75 -14.05 12.81
N ARG A 300 18.64 -13.95 11.81
CA ARG A 300 18.33 -13.49 10.45
C ARG A 300 19.07 -14.29 9.37
N TRP A 301 18.36 -14.58 8.29
CA TRP A 301 18.89 -15.22 7.09
C TRP A 301 19.56 -14.21 6.17
N TYR A 302 20.75 -14.55 5.69
CA TYR A 302 21.47 -13.82 4.67
C TYR A 302 21.82 -14.73 3.50
N MET A 303 21.84 -14.16 2.30
CA MET A 303 22.27 -14.83 1.07
C MET A 303 23.18 -13.92 0.26
N ARG A 304 24.12 -14.51 -0.46
CA ARG A 304 24.86 -13.83 -1.53
C ARG A 304 24.88 -14.66 -2.81
N TYR A 305 24.91 -13.97 -3.95
CA TYR A 305 24.95 -14.57 -5.28
C TYR A 305 26.32 -14.33 -5.92
N ASN A 306 26.94 -15.38 -6.46
CA ASN A 306 28.26 -15.35 -7.11
C ASN A 306 29.32 -14.55 -6.33
N SER A 307 29.44 -14.82 -5.02
CA SER A 307 30.37 -14.13 -4.11
C SER A 307 30.19 -12.61 -4.00
N GLY A 308 29.01 -12.09 -4.37
CA GLY A 308 28.63 -10.70 -4.14
C GLY A 308 28.43 -10.35 -2.65
N PRO A 309 27.93 -9.14 -2.34
CA PRO A 309 27.66 -8.76 -0.96
C PRO A 309 26.54 -9.61 -0.34
N TRP A 310 26.63 -9.85 0.97
CA TRP A 310 25.56 -10.47 1.75
C TRP A 310 24.31 -9.58 1.76
N GLN A 311 23.17 -10.17 1.45
CA GLN A 311 21.86 -9.52 1.45
C GLN A 311 20.95 -10.20 2.46
N PHE A 312 20.21 -9.40 3.23
CA PHE A 312 19.16 -9.91 4.11
C PHE A 312 18.04 -10.53 3.28
N VAL A 313 17.63 -11.75 3.63
CA VAL A 313 16.55 -12.48 2.93
C VAL A 313 15.29 -12.52 3.78
N ALA A 314 15.40 -12.93 5.04
CA ALA A 314 14.27 -13.11 5.94
C ALA A 314 14.70 -13.12 7.40
N ALA A 315 13.76 -12.82 8.32
CA ALA A 315 13.96 -13.09 9.74
C ALA A 315 13.78 -14.59 10.02
N TYR A 316 14.58 -15.15 10.92
CA TYR A 316 14.40 -16.54 11.36
C TYR A 316 13.21 -16.65 12.31
N GLN A 317 12.43 -17.71 12.16
CA GLN A 317 11.25 -18.00 12.98
C GLN A 317 11.35 -19.42 13.52
N ALA A 318 11.38 -19.60 14.84
CA ALA A 318 11.48 -20.94 15.43
C ALA A 318 10.29 -21.85 15.07
N SER A 319 9.11 -21.28 14.78
CA SER A 319 7.93 -22.02 14.31
C SER A 319 8.00 -22.46 12.85
N SER A 320 8.93 -21.89 12.07
CA SER A 320 9.18 -22.23 10.67
C SER A 320 10.67 -22.07 10.39
N PRO A 321 11.49 -23.04 10.85
CA PRO A 321 12.93 -22.84 10.97
C PRO A 321 13.67 -22.95 9.64
N ALA A 322 13.02 -23.40 8.56
CA ALA A 322 13.64 -23.55 7.25
C ALA A 322 13.38 -22.33 6.35
N LEU A 323 14.38 -21.94 5.56
CA LEU A 323 14.28 -20.97 4.49
C LEU A 323 14.11 -21.69 3.15
N THR A 324 13.00 -21.44 2.46
CA THR A 324 12.83 -21.84 1.05
C THR A 324 13.23 -20.68 0.12
N TYR A 325 14.19 -20.91 -0.78
CA TYR A 325 14.68 -19.90 -1.72
C TYR A 325 14.65 -20.42 -3.17
N THR A 326 13.92 -19.73 -4.05
CA THR A 326 13.87 -20.02 -5.49
C THR A 326 14.82 -19.10 -6.25
N PRO A 327 15.90 -19.61 -6.86
CA PRO A 327 16.83 -18.79 -7.62
C PRO A 327 16.21 -18.35 -8.95
N THR A 328 16.57 -17.14 -9.37
CA THR A 328 16.10 -16.51 -10.62
C THR A 328 17.17 -16.49 -11.72
N ALA A 329 18.40 -16.89 -11.40
CA ALA A 329 19.52 -16.92 -12.31
C ALA A 329 20.41 -18.14 -12.06
N ALA A 330 21.12 -18.60 -13.08
CA ALA A 330 22.14 -19.63 -12.91
C ALA A 330 23.36 -19.04 -12.18
N GLY A 331 23.98 -19.82 -11.31
CA GLY A 331 25.13 -19.40 -10.50
C GLY A 331 25.16 -20.06 -9.13
N THR A 332 26.04 -19.55 -8.28
CA THR A 332 26.27 -20.04 -6.92
C THR A 332 25.54 -19.16 -5.92
N TYR A 333 24.78 -19.78 -5.02
CA TYR A 333 24.05 -19.15 -3.94
C TYR A 333 24.60 -19.64 -2.60
N GLU A 334 25.06 -18.71 -1.77
CA GLU A 334 25.60 -19.02 -0.45
C GLU A 334 24.67 -18.44 0.61
N PHE A 335 24.39 -19.21 1.65
CA PHE A 335 23.47 -18.84 2.74
C PHE A 335 24.17 -18.91 4.09
N MET A 336 23.81 -18.00 4.98
CA MET A 336 24.20 -18.05 6.40
C MET A 336 23.06 -17.56 7.28
N LEU A 337 23.08 -18.01 8.53
CA LEU A 337 22.22 -17.53 9.60
C LEU A 337 23.07 -16.75 10.60
N VAL A 338 22.55 -15.60 11.06
CA VAL A 338 23.23 -14.76 12.05
C VAL A 338 22.31 -14.57 13.25
N ALA A 339 22.73 -15.07 14.41
CA ALA A 339 22.09 -14.86 15.71
C ALA A 339 22.75 -13.66 16.42
N PHE A 340 21.97 -12.87 17.16
CA PHE A 340 22.48 -11.68 17.84
C PHE A 340 21.73 -11.42 19.14
N VAL A 341 22.44 -10.95 20.16
CA VAL A 341 21.88 -10.54 21.45
C VAL A 341 22.26 -9.08 21.73
N ALA A 342 21.40 -8.36 22.44
CA ALA A 342 21.70 -7.00 22.88
C ALA A 342 22.96 -6.98 23.77
N PRO A 343 23.75 -5.88 23.77
CA PRO A 343 24.91 -5.78 24.65
C PRO A 343 24.47 -5.88 26.12
N TYR A 344 25.03 -6.83 26.86
CA TYR A 344 24.69 -7.10 28.26
C TYR A 344 25.46 -6.18 29.23
N HIS A 345 26.80 -6.23 29.22
CA HIS A 345 27.70 -5.24 29.85
C HIS A 345 29.12 -5.34 29.27
N SER A 346 29.95 -4.32 29.54
CA SER A 346 31.33 -4.17 29.04
C SER A 346 32.26 -5.36 29.38
N GLY A 347 31.96 -6.09 30.46
CA GLY A 347 32.67 -7.32 30.86
C GLY A 347 32.42 -8.59 30.02
N CYS A 348 31.48 -8.62 29.06
CA CYS A 348 31.20 -9.80 28.23
C CYS A 348 31.65 -9.58 26.76
N SER A 349 32.96 -9.53 26.51
CA SER A 349 33.51 -9.43 25.14
C SER A 349 33.21 -10.71 24.34
N GLY A 350 32.55 -10.59 23.18
CA GLY A 350 32.30 -11.70 22.24
C GLY A 350 30.84 -12.09 21.99
N LEU A 351 29.87 -11.47 22.65
CA LEU A 351 28.42 -11.80 22.52
C LEU A 351 27.66 -10.92 21.49
N GLN A 352 28.34 -10.34 20.49
CA GLN A 352 27.69 -9.38 19.58
C GLN A 352 26.97 -10.05 18.40
N ASN A 353 27.49 -11.16 17.90
CA ASN A 353 26.89 -11.97 16.86
C ASN A 353 27.52 -13.36 16.86
N ASP A 354 26.71 -14.39 16.57
CA ASP A 354 27.21 -15.68 16.13
C ASP A 354 26.72 -15.95 14.71
N THR A 355 27.54 -16.65 13.92
CA THR A 355 27.26 -16.97 12.53
C THR A 355 27.36 -18.46 12.31
N SER A 356 26.37 -19.03 11.63
CA SER A 356 26.43 -20.41 11.20
C SER A 356 27.59 -20.65 10.22
N ASN A 357 27.83 -21.91 9.87
CA ASN A 357 28.55 -22.22 8.62
C ASN A 357 27.84 -21.63 7.39
N ILE A 358 28.59 -21.48 6.32
CA ILE A 358 28.06 -21.11 5.00
C ILE A 358 27.70 -22.40 4.26
N VAL A 359 26.45 -22.50 3.82
CA VAL A 359 26.00 -23.57 2.92
C VAL A 359 25.86 -23.04 1.51
N THR A 360 26.21 -23.87 0.53
CA THR A 360 26.27 -23.47 -0.88
C THR A 360 25.31 -24.32 -1.71
N GLY A 361 24.44 -23.64 -2.47
CA GLY A 361 23.59 -24.24 -3.50
C GLY A 361 24.01 -23.77 -4.88
N THR A 362 24.03 -24.67 -5.86
CA THR A 362 24.33 -24.31 -7.25
C THR A 362 23.06 -24.35 -8.08
N ALA A 363 22.76 -23.26 -8.78
CA ALA A 363 21.65 -23.20 -9.71
C ALA A 363 22.21 -23.30 -11.14
N VAL A 364 21.83 -24.33 -11.88
CA VAL A 364 22.34 -24.60 -13.24
C VAL A 364 21.32 -24.26 -14.31
N CYS A 365 21.80 -23.99 -15.52
CA CYS A 365 20.93 -23.81 -16.68
C CYS A 365 20.23 -25.13 -17.04
N PRO A 366 18.98 -25.10 -17.50
CA PRO A 366 18.34 -26.28 -18.07
C PRO A 366 19.08 -26.76 -19.32
N THR A 367 19.05 -28.06 -19.59
CA THR A 367 19.67 -28.63 -20.80
C THR A 367 18.87 -28.33 -22.07
N ALA A 368 17.55 -28.13 -21.94
CA ALA A 368 16.65 -27.73 -23.00
C ALA A 368 15.51 -26.89 -22.42
N LEU A 369 14.98 -25.96 -23.21
CA LEU A 369 13.75 -25.24 -22.89
C LEU A 369 12.53 -25.99 -23.46
N ASN A 370 11.40 -25.88 -22.78
CA ASN A 370 10.13 -26.44 -23.24
C ASN A 370 9.01 -25.40 -23.07
N ALA A 371 8.28 -25.11 -24.15
CA ALA A 371 7.10 -24.24 -24.14
C ALA A 371 5.78 -25.05 -24.22
N ASP A 372 5.88 -26.37 -24.34
CA ASP A 372 4.81 -27.34 -24.51
C ASP A 372 3.82 -26.99 -25.65
N GLN A 373 2.77 -27.79 -25.81
CA GLN A 373 1.68 -27.53 -26.75
C GLN A 373 0.59 -26.68 -26.10
N ILE A 374 -0.05 -25.86 -26.93
CA ILE A 374 -1.18 -25.03 -26.54
C ILE A 374 -2.40 -25.29 -27.42
N SER A 375 -3.58 -25.04 -26.85
CA SER A 375 -4.85 -24.97 -27.56
C SER A 375 -5.59 -23.68 -27.22
N VAL A 376 -6.48 -23.23 -28.10
CA VAL A 376 -7.32 -22.06 -27.89
C VAL A 376 -8.79 -22.44 -28.02
N SER A 377 -9.62 -21.95 -27.10
CA SER A 377 -11.06 -22.12 -27.13
C SER A 377 -11.78 -20.86 -26.62
N PRO A 378 -12.84 -20.39 -27.32
CA PRO A 378 -13.26 -20.83 -28.65
C PRO A 378 -12.31 -20.32 -29.76
N THR A 379 -12.38 -20.89 -30.97
CA THR A 379 -11.56 -20.48 -32.13
C THR A 379 -12.12 -19.27 -32.89
N SER A 380 -13.25 -18.73 -32.43
CA SER A 380 -13.96 -17.61 -33.02
C SER A 380 -14.69 -16.85 -31.91
N VAL A 381 -14.40 -15.55 -31.75
CA VAL A 381 -15.03 -14.67 -30.76
C VAL A 381 -15.35 -13.31 -31.37
N PRO A 382 -16.35 -12.58 -30.86
CA PRO A 382 -16.40 -11.13 -31.03
C PRO A 382 -15.12 -10.48 -30.49
N VAL A 383 -14.60 -9.46 -31.17
CA VAL A 383 -13.53 -8.62 -30.61
C VAL A 383 -13.98 -8.02 -29.26
N GLY A 384 -13.05 -7.89 -28.31
CA GLY A 384 -13.34 -7.50 -26.92
C GLY A 384 -13.82 -8.65 -26.03
N GLN A 385 -14.10 -9.84 -26.56
CA GLN A 385 -14.43 -11.04 -25.76
C GLN A 385 -13.21 -11.96 -25.62
N PRO A 386 -12.95 -12.50 -24.42
CA PRO A 386 -11.74 -13.28 -24.18
C PRO A 386 -11.78 -14.66 -24.84
N VAL A 387 -10.62 -15.15 -25.26
CA VAL A 387 -10.36 -16.57 -25.53
C VAL A 387 -9.56 -17.18 -24.39
N THR A 388 -9.78 -18.47 -24.16
CA THR A 388 -9.01 -19.26 -23.20
C THR A 388 -7.91 -20.01 -23.94
N VAL A 389 -6.67 -19.83 -23.51
CA VAL A 389 -5.48 -20.49 -24.06
C VAL A 389 -4.95 -21.46 -23.01
N THR A 390 -4.92 -22.74 -23.34
CA THR A 390 -4.58 -23.81 -22.40
C THR A 390 -3.29 -24.47 -22.83
N VAL A 391 -2.34 -24.59 -21.90
CA VAL A 391 -1.13 -25.42 -22.06
C VAL A 391 -1.45 -26.86 -21.67
N THR A 392 -1.02 -27.83 -22.47
CA THR A 392 -1.30 -29.26 -22.26
C THR A 392 -0.69 -29.79 -20.96
N ASN A 393 0.59 -29.56 -20.68
CA ASN A 393 1.28 -29.95 -19.45
C ASN A 393 1.98 -28.73 -18.82
N PRO A 394 1.24 -27.92 -18.03
CA PRO A 394 1.76 -26.69 -17.43
C PRO A 394 3.07 -26.86 -16.65
N SER A 395 3.26 -28.00 -15.98
CA SER A 395 4.47 -28.32 -15.21
C SER A 395 5.71 -28.57 -16.06
N ALA A 396 5.55 -28.84 -17.36
CA ALA A 396 6.64 -29.08 -18.30
C ALA A 396 7.20 -27.78 -18.89
N VAL A 397 6.50 -26.65 -18.73
CA VAL A 397 6.94 -25.35 -19.25
C VAL A 397 8.17 -24.86 -18.47
N THR A 398 9.22 -24.50 -19.21
CA THR A 398 10.42 -23.89 -18.63
C THR A 398 10.20 -22.39 -18.44
N LEU A 399 10.43 -21.91 -17.21
CA LEU A 399 10.38 -20.50 -16.86
C LEU A 399 11.76 -19.84 -17.04
N PRO A 400 11.83 -18.53 -17.36
CA PRO A 400 10.70 -17.66 -17.66
C PRO A 400 10.07 -17.96 -19.02
N ALA A 401 8.75 -17.82 -19.13
CA ALA A 401 8.04 -17.94 -20.40
C ALA A 401 7.08 -16.75 -20.59
N GLN A 402 6.75 -16.45 -21.85
CA GLN A 402 5.86 -15.34 -22.21
C GLN A 402 4.89 -15.72 -23.33
N TRP A 403 3.67 -15.21 -23.23
CA TRP A 403 2.68 -15.27 -24.28
C TRP A 403 3.01 -14.27 -25.39
N GLN A 404 2.93 -14.70 -26.64
CA GLN A 404 3.16 -13.86 -27.80
C GLN A 404 1.99 -13.99 -28.78
N VAL A 405 1.58 -12.85 -29.36
CA VAL A 405 0.53 -12.80 -30.39
C VAL A 405 1.05 -12.21 -31.69
N SER A 406 0.44 -12.63 -32.79
CA SER A 406 0.65 -12.09 -34.13
C SER A 406 -0.69 -11.89 -34.84
N THR A 407 -0.79 -10.80 -35.59
CA THR A 407 -1.97 -10.45 -36.41
C THR A 407 -1.62 -10.37 -37.90
N ASN A 408 -0.37 -10.71 -38.27
CA ASN A 408 0.14 -10.67 -39.65
C ASN A 408 0.68 -12.04 -40.10
N GLY A 409 -0.02 -13.11 -39.72
CA GLY A 409 0.32 -14.48 -40.13
C GLY A 409 1.65 -14.99 -39.57
N GLY A 410 2.09 -14.47 -38.44
CA GLY A 410 3.30 -14.95 -37.75
C GLY A 410 4.58 -14.24 -38.21
N SER A 411 4.49 -13.22 -39.06
CA SER A 411 5.64 -12.45 -39.53
C SER A 411 6.29 -11.65 -38.40
N THR A 412 5.48 -11.07 -37.51
CA THR A 412 5.96 -10.41 -36.29
C THR A 412 5.16 -10.87 -35.07
N TRP A 413 5.84 -10.97 -33.93
CA TRP A 413 5.27 -11.43 -32.66
C TRP A 413 5.46 -10.38 -31.57
N THR A 414 4.40 -10.08 -30.83
CA THR A 414 4.42 -9.12 -29.72
C THR A 414 4.13 -9.85 -28.41
N GLY A 415 4.91 -9.58 -27.36
CA GLY A 415 4.66 -10.12 -26.02
C GLY A 415 3.42 -9.50 -25.38
N VAL A 416 2.53 -10.32 -24.83
CA VAL A 416 1.24 -9.88 -24.23
C VAL A 416 1.09 -10.25 -22.75
N GLY A 417 2.08 -10.93 -22.18
CA GLY A 417 2.12 -11.23 -20.76
C GLY A 417 3.10 -12.34 -20.42
N SER A 418 3.60 -12.36 -19.18
CA SER A 418 4.38 -13.48 -18.65
C SER A 418 3.48 -14.70 -18.42
N TYR A 419 4.04 -15.89 -18.59
CA TYR A 419 3.38 -17.13 -18.23
C TYR A 419 3.45 -17.34 -16.71
N THR A 420 2.29 -17.34 -16.06
CA THR A 420 2.15 -17.61 -14.61
C THR A 420 1.39 -18.90 -14.32
N GLY A 421 0.99 -19.63 -15.35
CA GLY A 421 0.17 -20.83 -15.26
C GLY A 421 -0.79 -20.98 -16.44
N SER A 422 -1.55 -22.07 -16.42
CA SER A 422 -2.60 -22.39 -17.41
C SER A 422 -3.95 -22.50 -16.69
N PRO A 423 -5.05 -21.98 -17.25
CA PRO A 423 -5.15 -21.33 -18.56
C PRO A 423 -4.74 -19.84 -18.54
N TYR A 424 -4.52 -19.27 -19.72
CA TYR A 424 -4.33 -17.84 -19.95
C TYR A 424 -5.55 -17.25 -20.70
N LEU A 425 -6.06 -16.12 -20.23
CA LEU A 425 -7.15 -15.40 -20.88
C LEU A 425 -6.58 -14.28 -21.75
N TYR A 426 -6.86 -14.31 -23.04
CA TYR A 426 -6.45 -13.26 -23.97
C TYR A 426 -7.67 -12.56 -24.56
N THR A 427 -7.70 -11.22 -24.50
CA THR A 427 -8.79 -10.42 -25.07
C THR A 427 -8.30 -9.71 -26.34
N PRO A 428 -8.79 -10.06 -27.54
CA PRO A 428 -8.43 -9.40 -28.78
C PRO A 428 -9.00 -7.97 -28.84
N MET A 429 -8.20 -7.01 -29.30
CA MET A 429 -8.54 -5.58 -29.32
C MET A 429 -8.86 -5.03 -30.72
N GLN A 430 -8.68 -5.84 -31.76
CA GLN A 430 -8.99 -5.49 -33.14
C GLN A 430 -9.55 -6.70 -33.90
N ILE A 431 -10.34 -6.43 -34.94
CA ILE A 431 -10.88 -7.45 -35.85
C ILE A 431 -9.73 -7.96 -36.72
N ALA A 432 -9.32 -9.21 -36.49
CA ALA A 432 -8.22 -9.85 -37.19
C ALA A 432 -8.23 -11.36 -36.94
N THR A 433 -7.47 -12.10 -37.74
CA THR A 433 -7.02 -13.44 -37.37
C THR A 433 -5.81 -13.32 -36.46
N TYR A 434 -5.91 -13.88 -35.26
CA TYR A 434 -4.81 -13.92 -34.29
C TYR A 434 -4.15 -15.28 -34.33
N GLN A 435 -2.83 -15.24 -34.26
CA GLN A 435 -2.00 -16.38 -33.93
C GLN A 435 -1.41 -16.14 -32.55
N ILE A 436 -1.51 -17.10 -31.64
CA ILE A 436 -0.90 -17.06 -30.32
C ILE A 436 0.08 -18.22 -30.16
N ARG A 437 1.18 -17.97 -29.46
CA ARG A 437 2.15 -18.99 -29.05
C ARG A 437 2.70 -18.68 -27.66
N LEU A 438 3.21 -19.69 -26.99
CA LEU A 438 4.01 -19.56 -25.78
C LEU A 438 5.49 -19.60 -26.17
N ALA A 439 6.30 -18.70 -25.61
CA ALA A 439 7.74 -18.66 -25.80
C ALA A 439 8.43 -18.92 -24.46
N ALA A 440 9.08 -20.08 -24.32
CA ALA A 440 10.00 -20.35 -23.22
C ALA A 440 11.33 -19.64 -23.50
N LEU A 441 11.75 -18.79 -22.58
CA LEU A 441 12.92 -17.94 -22.72
C LEU A 441 14.09 -18.50 -21.90
N PRO A 442 15.33 -18.31 -22.33
CA PRO A 442 16.49 -18.65 -21.52
C PRO A 442 16.44 -17.94 -20.16
N PRO A 443 16.62 -18.64 -19.03
CA PRO A 443 16.76 -17.99 -17.74
C PRO A 443 17.94 -17.01 -17.71
N THR A 444 17.89 -16.04 -16.80
CA THR A 444 18.99 -15.09 -16.61
C THR A 444 20.29 -15.84 -16.31
N GLY A 445 21.37 -15.47 -17.01
CA GLY A 445 22.66 -16.17 -16.93
C GLY A 445 22.79 -17.39 -17.88
N CYS A 446 21.74 -17.74 -18.63
CA CYS A 446 21.73 -18.86 -19.59
C CYS A 446 21.63 -18.44 -21.06
N SER A 447 21.66 -17.14 -21.36
CA SER A 447 21.43 -16.60 -22.71
C SER A 447 22.51 -16.94 -23.74
N GLY A 448 23.71 -17.35 -23.31
CA GLY A 448 24.80 -17.76 -24.21
C GLY A 448 24.72 -19.23 -24.66
N SER A 449 23.94 -20.07 -23.98
CA SER A 449 23.86 -21.52 -24.23
C SER A 449 22.49 -22.00 -24.72
N LEU A 450 21.45 -21.18 -24.62
CA LEU A 450 20.08 -21.53 -24.99
C LEU A 450 19.42 -20.42 -25.81
N SER A 451 18.66 -20.83 -26.82
CA SER A 451 17.77 -19.96 -27.59
C SER A 451 16.31 -20.19 -27.18
N PRO A 452 15.42 -19.18 -27.30
CA PRO A 452 14.00 -19.37 -27.02
C PRO A 452 13.38 -20.54 -27.79
N VAL A 453 12.52 -21.30 -27.11
CA VAL A 453 11.71 -22.39 -27.69
C VAL A 453 10.26 -21.96 -27.69
N TYR A 454 9.53 -22.30 -28.75
CA TYR A 454 8.15 -21.88 -28.95
C TYR A 454 7.22 -23.10 -28.96
N SER A 455 6.00 -22.91 -28.46
CA SER A 455 4.91 -23.88 -28.64
C SER A 455 4.49 -23.98 -30.10
N ASN A 456 3.53 -24.87 -30.40
CA ASN A 456 2.74 -24.72 -31.62
C ASN A 456 2.03 -23.35 -31.66
N VAL A 457 1.63 -22.94 -32.86
CA VAL A 457 0.80 -21.75 -33.07
C VAL A 457 -0.67 -22.15 -33.01
N ALA A 458 -1.41 -21.60 -32.05
CA ALA A 458 -2.87 -21.69 -32.01
C ALA A 458 -3.47 -20.47 -32.74
N THR A 459 -4.55 -20.69 -33.49
CA THR A 459 -5.19 -19.63 -34.29
C THR A 459 -6.64 -19.46 -33.86
N PHE A 460 -7.09 -18.21 -33.75
CA PHE A 460 -8.50 -17.87 -33.57
C PHE A 460 -8.83 -16.58 -34.35
N VAL A 461 -10.12 -16.38 -34.63
CA VAL A 461 -10.60 -15.21 -35.36
C VAL A 461 -11.37 -14.29 -34.41
N ALA A 462 -11.00 -13.01 -34.38
CA ALA A 462 -11.79 -11.96 -33.76
C ALA A 462 -12.71 -11.35 -34.82
N ASN A 463 -14.00 -11.61 -34.72
CA ASN A 463 -15.03 -11.11 -35.62
C ASN A 463 -15.56 -9.75 -35.16
N PRO A 464 -16.23 -8.99 -36.04
CA PRO A 464 -16.96 -7.81 -35.64
C PRO A 464 -17.96 -8.11 -34.50
N PRO A 465 -18.12 -7.19 -33.52
CA PRO A 465 -19.06 -7.39 -32.43
C PRO A 465 -20.51 -7.33 -32.93
N PRO A 466 -21.47 -7.98 -32.24
CA PRO A 466 -22.89 -7.70 -32.48
C PRO A 466 -23.17 -6.19 -32.40
N GLY A 467 -23.90 -5.69 -33.38
CA GLY A 467 -24.20 -4.27 -33.55
C GLY A 467 -23.15 -3.49 -34.32
N ASP A 468 -22.13 -4.10 -34.94
CA ASP A 468 -21.13 -3.34 -35.72
C ASP A 468 -21.65 -2.80 -37.05
N SER A 469 -22.73 -3.40 -37.57
CA SER A 469 -23.27 -3.07 -38.89
C SER A 469 -24.77 -3.34 -38.96
N ILE A 470 -25.42 -2.78 -39.98
CA ILE A 470 -26.84 -3.03 -40.27
C ILE A 470 -27.14 -4.50 -40.60
N ALA A 471 -26.12 -5.26 -41.05
CA ALA A 471 -26.23 -6.69 -41.35
C ALA A 471 -26.11 -7.57 -40.10
N ASN A 472 -25.53 -7.04 -39.02
CA ASN A 472 -25.32 -7.74 -37.75
C ASN A 472 -25.80 -6.89 -36.55
N PRO A 473 -27.09 -6.47 -36.49
CA PRO A 473 -27.57 -5.62 -35.40
C PRO A 473 -27.81 -6.41 -34.11
N ILE A 474 -27.76 -5.74 -32.96
CA ILE A 474 -28.17 -6.29 -31.67
C ILE A 474 -29.70 -6.36 -31.64
N ASN A 475 -30.28 -7.55 -31.58
CA ASN A 475 -31.74 -7.69 -31.46
C ASN A 475 -32.20 -7.35 -30.05
N ILE A 476 -32.98 -6.27 -29.94
CA ILE A 476 -33.54 -5.77 -28.68
C ILE A 476 -35.07 -5.90 -28.63
N THR A 477 -35.67 -6.64 -29.57
CA THR A 477 -37.11 -6.86 -29.57
C THR A 477 -37.53 -7.58 -28.28
N PRO A 478 -38.41 -6.99 -27.44
CA PRO A 478 -38.85 -7.63 -26.21
C PRO A 478 -39.59 -8.95 -26.50
N THR A 479 -39.18 -10.01 -25.81
CA THR A 479 -39.76 -11.36 -25.93
C THR A 479 -41.05 -11.53 -25.14
N ASP A 480 -41.29 -10.68 -24.14
CA ASP A 480 -42.53 -10.64 -23.36
C ASP A 480 -43.55 -9.70 -24.03
N PRO A 481 -44.72 -10.21 -24.47
CA PRO A 481 -45.75 -9.41 -25.14
C PRO A 481 -46.45 -8.39 -24.22
N THR A 482 -46.25 -8.46 -22.90
CA THR A 482 -46.87 -7.57 -21.91
C THR A 482 -46.02 -6.35 -21.58
N ARG A 483 -44.70 -6.46 -21.73
CA ARG A 483 -43.75 -5.38 -21.46
C ARG A 483 -43.91 -4.27 -22.50
N THR A 484 -43.94 -3.00 -22.12
CA THR A 484 -44.11 -1.86 -23.07
C THR A 484 -42.84 -1.04 -23.26
N ASP A 485 -41.78 -1.36 -22.54
CA ASP A 485 -40.49 -0.68 -22.56
C ASP A 485 -39.34 -1.66 -22.84
N THR A 486 -38.24 -1.19 -23.40
CA THR A 486 -37.00 -1.94 -23.53
C THR A 486 -35.85 -0.98 -23.25
N THR A 487 -35.05 -1.31 -22.26
CA THR A 487 -33.87 -0.51 -21.86
C THR A 487 -32.63 -1.37 -22.02
N VAL A 488 -31.63 -0.85 -22.73
CA VAL A 488 -30.37 -1.54 -23.03
C VAL A 488 -29.21 -0.62 -22.74
N ALA A 489 -28.21 -1.11 -21.99
CA ALA A 489 -26.93 -0.43 -21.86
C ALA A 489 -26.08 -0.73 -23.09
N GLY A 490 -25.58 0.32 -23.75
CA GLY A 490 -24.69 0.23 -24.90
C GLY A 490 -23.41 1.01 -24.67
N ASP A 491 -22.38 0.73 -25.47
CA ASP A 491 -21.12 1.48 -25.43
C ASP A 491 -20.45 1.41 -26.80
N ASN A 492 -20.43 2.55 -27.51
CA ASN A 492 -19.83 2.64 -28.83
C ASN A 492 -18.31 2.88 -28.77
N SER A 493 -17.71 2.96 -27.57
CA SER A 493 -16.24 3.01 -27.40
C SER A 493 -15.60 1.62 -27.33
N LEU A 494 -16.41 0.55 -27.24
CA LEU A 494 -15.88 -0.81 -27.17
C LEU A 494 -15.15 -1.19 -28.47
N PRO A 495 -14.05 -1.98 -28.38
CA PRO A 495 -13.29 -2.40 -29.54
C PRO A 495 -14.17 -3.08 -30.60
N GLY A 496 -13.99 -2.71 -31.88
CA GLY A 496 -14.67 -3.35 -33.02
C GLY A 496 -15.84 -2.59 -33.61
N TYR A 497 -16.46 -1.67 -32.86
CA TYR A 497 -17.42 -0.73 -33.43
C TYR A 497 -16.69 0.26 -34.35
N ARG A 498 -17.31 0.57 -35.49
CA ARG A 498 -16.74 1.40 -36.57
C ARG A 498 -17.79 2.40 -37.04
N ASN A 499 -17.35 3.48 -37.67
CA ASN A 499 -18.23 4.41 -38.37
C ASN A 499 -18.64 3.81 -39.72
N ASN A 500 -19.67 2.97 -39.70
CA ASN A 500 -20.18 2.22 -40.85
C ASN A 500 -21.47 2.82 -41.43
N TYR A 501 -22.14 3.69 -40.69
CA TYR A 501 -23.32 4.39 -41.15
C TYR A 501 -22.89 5.47 -42.12
N THR A 502 -23.64 5.59 -43.21
CA THR A 502 -23.33 6.55 -44.29
C THR A 502 -24.57 7.33 -44.72
N GLY A 503 -25.66 7.20 -43.96
CA GLY A 503 -26.92 7.86 -44.25
C GLY A 503 -26.99 9.32 -43.77
N PRO A 504 -28.16 9.96 -43.92
CA PRO A 504 -28.38 11.32 -43.45
C PRO A 504 -28.05 11.51 -41.96
N GLY A 505 -27.36 12.59 -41.64
CA GLY A 505 -26.97 12.93 -40.26
C GLY A 505 -25.77 12.15 -39.71
N ASN A 506 -25.08 11.37 -40.55
CA ASN A 506 -23.93 10.58 -40.13
C ASN A 506 -22.87 11.40 -39.40
N GLN A 507 -22.36 10.85 -38.29
CA GLN A 507 -21.25 11.41 -37.53
C GLN A 507 -19.94 10.67 -37.82
N SER A 508 -18.83 11.16 -37.26
CA SER A 508 -17.52 10.52 -37.38
C SER A 508 -17.19 9.51 -36.26
N SER A 509 -18.17 9.18 -35.41
CA SER A 509 -18.02 8.28 -34.27
C SER A 509 -18.21 6.82 -34.67
N PRO A 510 -17.80 5.85 -33.85
CA PRO A 510 -18.24 4.47 -34.01
C PRO A 510 -19.76 4.31 -33.81
N ASP A 511 -20.35 3.35 -34.52
CA ASP A 511 -21.80 3.13 -34.54
C ASP A 511 -22.17 1.84 -33.85
N VAL A 512 -23.33 1.85 -33.21
CA VAL A 512 -23.96 0.62 -32.70
C VAL A 512 -25.36 0.49 -33.28
N TYR A 513 -25.59 -0.63 -33.96
CA TYR A 513 -26.84 -0.97 -34.62
C TYR A 513 -27.68 -1.90 -33.75
N TYR A 514 -28.94 -1.55 -33.59
CA TYR A 514 -29.94 -2.33 -32.88
C TYR A 514 -31.09 -2.67 -33.82
N LEU A 515 -31.68 -3.86 -33.65
CA LEU A 515 -32.86 -4.31 -34.36
C LEU A 515 -34.04 -4.35 -33.39
N TYR A 516 -35.13 -3.70 -33.79
CA TYR A 516 -36.40 -3.73 -33.08
C TYR A 516 -37.51 -4.11 -34.04
N ILE A 517 -38.23 -5.21 -33.76
CA ILE A 517 -39.37 -5.65 -34.56
C ILE A 517 -40.65 -5.10 -33.92
N LEU A 518 -41.43 -4.35 -34.69
CA LEU A 518 -42.67 -3.75 -34.21
C LEU A 518 -43.70 -4.82 -33.88
N ARG A 519 -44.31 -4.66 -32.71
CA ARG A 519 -45.39 -5.54 -32.21
C ARG A 519 -46.75 -5.04 -32.67
N GLU A 520 -47.78 -5.83 -32.38
CA GLU A 520 -49.15 -5.53 -32.82
C GLU A 520 -49.69 -4.27 -32.13
N CYS A 521 -50.47 -3.47 -32.87
CA CYS A 521 -51.29 -2.39 -32.32
C CYS A 521 -50.55 -1.20 -31.69
N LEU A 522 -49.51 -0.71 -32.35
CA LEU A 522 -48.78 0.50 -31.94
C LEU A 522 -49.33 1.74 -32.64
N ASP A 523 -49.66 2.77 -31.86
CA ASP A 523 -49.96 4.11 -32.37
C ASP A 523 -48.71 4.96 -32.46
N SER A 524 -47.82 4.81 -31.48
CA SER A 524 -46.51 5.46 -31.50
C SER A 524 -45.46 4.64 -30.76
N ILE A 525 -44.20 4.94 -31.07
CA ILE A 525 -43.02 4.40 -30.39
C ILE A 525 -42.07 5.55 -30.10
N ARG A 526 -41.46 5.53 -28.93
CA ARG A 526 -40.42 6.48 -28.54
C ARG A 526 -39.10 5.77 -28.45
N VAL A 527 -38.08 6.32 -29.09
CA VAL A 527 -36.71 5.85 -29.02
C VAL A 527 -35.86 6.95 -28.42
N SER A 528 -35.09 6.65 -27.38
CA SER A 528 -34.50 7.67 -26.52
C SER A 528 -33.18 7.23 -25.92
N THR A 529 -32.21 8.14 -25.84
CA THR A 529 -30.98 7.95 -25.06
C THR A 529 -30.98 8.75 -23.76
N CYS A 530 -32.14 9.28 -23.36
CA CYS A 530 -32.30 10.19 -22.22
C CYS A 530 -31.86 9.62 -20.87
N ALA A 531 -31.83 8.30 -20.68
CA ALA A 531 -31.35 7.69 -19.44
C ALA A 531 -29.81 7.66 -19.32
N SER A 532 -29.07 8.03 -20.36
CA SER A 532 -27.59 8.06 -20.36
C SER A 532 -27.07 9.13 -19.42
N THR A 533 -26.37 8.77 -18.36
CA THR A 533 -25.78 9.73 -17.39
C THR A 533 -24.26 9.87 -17.50
N SER A 534 -23.62 9.02 -18.31
CA SER A 534 -22.17 8.74 -18.26
C SER A 534 -21.44 8.91 -19.60
N PHE A 535 -22.08 9.45 -20.64
CA PHE A 535 -21.38 9.73 -21.90
C PHE A 535 -20.46 10.95 -21.69
N PRO A 536 -19.21 10.97 -22.21
CA PRO A 536 -18.20 11.99 -21.86
C PRO A 536 -18.67 13.44 -22.09
N SER A 537 -17.96 14.41 -21.50
CA SER A 537 -18.32 15.81 -21.10
C SER A 537 -19.34 16.65 -21.89
N SER A 538 -19.75 16.27 -23.10
CA SER A 538 -20.84 16.88 -23.86
C SER A 538 -22.13 16.05 -23.89
N ASN A 539 -22.14 14.75 -23.55
CA ASN A 539 -23.26 13.81 -23.73
C ASN A 539 -23.87 13.74 -25.15
N ASP A 540 -23.34 14.47 -26.13
CA ASP A 540 -23.97 14.69 -27.43
C ASP A 540 -24.07 13.40 -28.27
N LEU A 541 -25.27 12.85 -28.34
CA LEU A 541 -25.62 11.58 -28.96
C LEU A 541 -26.56 11.81 -30.14
N TYR A 542 -26.26 11.16 -31.25
CA TYR A 542 -27.10 11.09 -32.43
C TYR A 542 -27.88 9.77 -32.42
N LEU A 543 -29.18 9.87 -32.67
CA LEU A 543 -30.07 8.73 -32.78
C LEU A 543 -30.65 8.68 -34.18
N HIS A 544 -30.54 7.54 -34.83
CA HIS A 544 -31.15 7.27 -36.13
C HIS A 544 -32.13 6.11 -35.99
N VAL A 545 -33.28 6.21 -36.65
CA VAL A 545 -34.27 5.13 -36.76
C VAL A 545 -34.59 4.92 -38.23
N ILE A 546 -34.27 3.73 -38.72
CA ILE A 546 -34.45 3.32 -40.12
C ILE A 546 -35.54 2.26 -40.19
N HIS A 547 -36.56 2.50 -40.98
CA HIS A 547 -37.59 1.52 -41.28
C HIS A 547 -37.14 0.63 -42.46
N LYS A 548 -36.78 -0.64 -42.22
CA LYS A 548 -36.18 -1.50 -43.26
C LYS A 548 -37.04 -1.65 -44.51
N GLN A 549 -38.35 -1.76 -44.35
CA GLN A 549 -39.26 -2.04 -45.47
C GLN A 549 -39.49 -0.83 -46.38
N THR A 550 -39.45 0.39 -45.82
CA THR A 550 -39.77 1.63 -46.55
C THR A 550 -38.53 2.45 -46.87
N GLY A 551 -37.38 2.13 -46.27
CA GLY A 551 -36.15 2.91 -46.36
C GLY A 551 -36.23 4.27 -45.67
N ARG A 552 -37.31 4.54 -44.91
CA ARG A 552 -37.48 5.81 -44.21
C ARG A 552 -36.48 5.94 -43.07
N ILE A 553 -35.82 7.10 -43.00
CA ILE A 553 -34.82 7.42 -41.99
C ILE A 553 -35.29 8.65 -41.21
N LEU A 554 -35.36 8.52 -39.89
CA LEU A 554 -35.51 9.63 -38.96
C LEU A 554 -34.24 9.74 -38.15
N TYR A 555 -33.77 10.96 -37.89
CA TYR A 555 -32.59 11.17 -37.06
C TYR A 555 -32.65 12.49 -36.29
N THR A 556 -32.02 12.53 -35.12
CA THR A 556 -31.97 13.68 -34.22
C THR A 556 -30.71 13.63 -33.34
N ASP A 557 -30.19 14.79 -32.97
CA ASP A 557 -29.11 15.00 -31.98
C ASP A 557 -29.59 15.62 -30.68
N GLY A 558 -30.88 15.96 -30.62
CA GLY A 558 -31.54 16.45 -29.43
C GLY A 558 -32.90 15.81 -29.23
N GLY A 559 -33.64 16.34 -28.28
CA GLY A 559 -35.00 15.87 -28.02
C GLY A 559 -35.52 16.37 -26.69
N ARG A 560 -36.65 15.80 -26.28
CA ARG A 560 -37.26 16.10 -24.99
C ARG A 560 -36.95 14.96 -24.01
N CYS A 561 -36.11 15.19 -23.01
CA CYS A 561 -35.84 14.25 -21.92
C CYS A 561 -36.66 14.62 -20.68
N GLY A 562 -37.84 14.02 -20.52
CA GLY A 562 -38.80 14.43 -19.48
C GLY A 562 -39.39 15.80 -19.78
N ASN A 563 -39.15 16.79 -18.89
CA ASN A 563 -39.64 18.16 -19.07
C ASN A 563 -38.59 19.13 -19.63
N THR A 564 -37.38 18.66 -19.92
CA THR A 564 -36.31 19.48 -20.48
C THR A 564 -36.07 19.14 -21.95
N THR A 565 -35.87 20.17 -22.77
CA THR A 565 -35.26 20.02 -24.08
C THR A 565 -33.75 19.89 -23.91
N THR A 566 -33.14 18.90 -24.53
CA THR A 566 -31.71 18.64 -24.45
C THR A 566 -31.11 18.66 -25.84
N LEU A 567 -29.97 19.34 -26.01
CA LEU A 567 -29.12 19.25 -27.20
C LEU A 567 -28.05 18.16 -27.08
N LEU A 568 -28.02 17.50 -25.92
CA LEU A 568 -26.94 16.62 -25.51
C LEU A 568 -27.45 15.19 -25.27
N ARG A 569 -28.68 14.89 -25.65
CA ARG A 569 -29.30 13.55 -25.57
C ARG A 569 -30.39 13.53 -26.63
N ALA A 570 -30.51 12.43 -27.34
CA ALA A 570 -31.44 12.29 -28.44
C ALA A 570 -32.71 11.55 -27.99
N ALA A 571 -33.86 12.06 -28.41
CA ALA A 571 -35.13 11.36 -28.24
C ALA A 571 -36.07 11.67 -29.41
N LEU A 572 -36.69 10.61 -29.92
CA LEU A 572 -37.58 10.65 -31.08
C LEU A 572 -38.91 9.97 -30.71
N ASP A 573 -39.99 10.74 -30.77
CA ASP A 573 -41.36 10.24 -30.67
C ASP A 573 -41.88 9.98 -32.09
N ILE A 574 -42.07 8.72 -32.45
CA ILE A 574 -42.50 8.30 -33.78
C ILE A 574 -43.98 7.93 -33.74
N PHE A 575 -44.83 8.60 -34.51
CA PHE A 575 -46.26 8.26 -34.62
C PHE A 575 -46.57 7.57 -35.95
N HIS A 576 -47.60 6.74 -35.96
CA HIS A 576 -48.01 6.02 -37.15
C HIS A 576 -48.52 6.99 -38.24
N ASP A 577 -47.79 7.08 -39.35
CA ASP A 577 -48.17 7.82 -40.55
C ASP A 577 -47.83 6.98 -41.80
N PRO A 578 -48.82 6.34 -42.43
CA PRO A 578 -48.61 5.47 -43.58
C PRO A 578 -48.26 6.25 -44.85
N SER A 579 -48.52 7.56 -44.89
CA SER A 579 -48.31 8.41 -46.07
C SER A 579 -46.89 8.93 -46.20
N ALA A 580 -46.13 8.90 -45.10
CA ALA A 580 -44.92 9.67 -45.03
C ALA A 580 -43.68 8.86 -45.49
N THR A 581 -42.95 9.46 -46.43
CA THR A 581 -41.90 8.85 -47.27
C THR A 581 -40.62 9.70 -47.22
N GLY A 582 -39.49 9.13 -47.68
CA GLY A 582 -38.19 9.83 -47.73
C GLY A 582 -37.49 10.01 -46.37
N PRO A 583 -36.21 10.45 -46.36
CA PRO A 583 -35.50 10.77 -45.13
C PRO A 583 -36.00 12.10 -44.54
N THR A 584 -36.10 12.18 -43.20
CA THR A 584 -36.53 13.40 -42.51
C THR A 584 -35.60 13.68 -41.33
N LEU A 585 -34.95 14.84 -41.32
CA LEU A 585 -34.25 15.35 -40.14
C LEU A 585 -35.28 15.85 -39.13
N VAL A 586 -35.13 15.42 -37.88
CA VAL A 586 -36.00 15.83 -36.76
C VAL A 586 -35.16 16.70 -35.83
N THR A 587 -35.25 18.03 -35.97
CA THR A 587 -34.42 18.96 -35.21
C THR A 587 -35.00 19.28 -33.82
N SER A 588 -34.11 19.51 -32.86
CA SER A 588 -34.40 19.78 -31.44
C SER A 588 -35.22 21.04 -31.14
N THR A 589 -35.38 21.97 -32.09
CA THR A 589 -35.97 23.29 -31.84
C THR A 589 -37.47 23.42 -32.14
N SER A 590 -38.14 22.47 -32.82
CA SER A 590 -39.58 22.63 -33.11
C SER A 590 -40.43 21.37 -33.28
N SER A 591 -39.90 20.15 -33.27
CA SER A 591 -40.72 18.93 -33.20
C SER A 591 -39.87 17.70 -32.95
N TYR A 592 -39.84 17.16 -31.73
CA TYR A 592 -39.27 15.83 -31.44
C TYR A 592 -40.17 14.67 -31.93
N ARG A 593 -41.19 15.00 -32.73
CA ARG A 593 -42.21 14.10 -33.25
C ARG A 593 -42.10 14.01 -34.76
N ALA A 594 -42.10 12.79 -35.28
CA ALA A 594 -42.14 12.54 -36.71
C ALA A 594 -43.02 11.34 -37.04
N GLY A 595 -43.72 11.40 -38.17
CA GLY A 595 -44.47 10.26 -38.66
C GLY A 595 -43.53 9.15 -39.12
N MET A 596 -43.93 7.90 -39.04
CA MET A 596 -43.33 6.76 -39.75
C MET A 596 -44.43 5.73 -39.95
N ARG A 597 -44.38 4.93 -41.02
CA ARG A 597 -45.21 3.74 -41.07
C ARG A 597 -44.82 2.84 -39.90
N LEU A 598 -45.79 2.46 -39.08
CA LEU A 598 -45.59 1.53 -37.97
C LEU A 598 -46.59 0.38 -38.14
N GLN A 599 -46.19 -0.72 -38.77
CA GLN A 599 -47.02 -1.92 -38.85
C GLN A 599 -46.36 -3.07 -38.11
N GLN A 600 -47.20 -3.98 -37.60
CA GLN A 600 -46.74 -5.19 -36.96
C GLN A 600 -45.78 -5.97 -37.87
N GLY A 601 -44.69 -6.46 -37.30
CA GLY A 601 -43.67 -7.22 -38.01
C GLY A 601 -42.70 -6.35 -38.82
N ASP A 602 -42.95 -5.05 -38.96
CA ASP A 602 -41.96 -4.15 -39.55
C ASP A 602 -40.70 -4.11 -38.67
N SER A 603 -39.56 -3.88 -39.32
CA SER A 603 -38.26 -3.91 -38.65
C SER A 603 -37.65 -2.52 -38.64
N LEU A 604 -37.36 -2.04 -37.44
CA LEU A 604 -36.61 -0.81 -37.22
C LEU A 604 -35.15 -1.14 -36.93
N ILE A 605 -34.24 -0.45 -37.61
CA ILE A 605 -32.83 -0.39 -37.23
C ILE A 605 -32.62 0.92 -36.50
N ILE A 606 -32.22 0.82 -35.24
CA ILE A 606 -31.87 1.96 -34.40
C ILE A 606 -30.35 2.06 -34.36
N ILE A 607 -29.82 3.24 -34.64
CA ILE A 607 -28.37 3.49 -34.64
C ILE A 607 -28.10 4.55 -33.58
N VAL A 608 -27.15 4.26 -32.70
CA VAL A 608 -26.64 5.23 -31.73
C VAL A 608 -25.22 5.61 -32.14
N GLN A 609 -24.99 6.92 -32.30
CA GLN A 609 -23.72 7.55 -32.65
C GLN A 609 -23.41 8.66 -31.64
N GLY A 610 -22.14 9.04 -31.49
CA GLY A 610 -21.76 10.27 -30.80
C GLY A 610 -21.56 11.42 -31.79
N TRP A 611 -21.74 12.67 -31.37
CA TRP A 611 -21.40 13.82 -32.20
C TRP A 611 -19.90 13.84 -32.51
N SER A 612 -19.54 14.16 -33.76
CA SER A 612 -18.15 14.16 -34.21
C SER A 612 -17.45 12.82 -33.90
N SER A 613 -16.38 12.78 -33.13
CA SER A 613 -15.63 11.56 -32.80
C SER A 613 -15.92 11.03 -31.39
N TYR A 614 -16.98 11.50 -30.72
CA TYR A 614 -17.27 11.10 -29.36
C TYR A 614 -17.74 9.64 -29.28
N SER A 615 -17.28 8.94 -28.25
CA SER A 615 -17.64 7.56 -27.96
C SER A 615 -17.69 7.31 -26.45
N GLY A 616 -18.53 6.41 -26.01
CA GLY A 616 -18.64 6.01 -24.61
C GLY A 616 -19.94 5.25 -24.30
N PRO A 617 -20.17 4.96 -23.01
CA PRO A 617 -21.35 4.23 -22.56
C PRO A 617 -22.61 5.10 -22.59
N TYR A 618 -23.73 4.51 -23.02
CA TYR A 618 -25.06 5.12 -23.09
C TYR A 618 -26.14 4.11 -22.68
N VAL A 619 -27.36 4.62 -22.50
CA VAL A 619 -28.57 3.84 -22.29
C VAL A 619 -29.52 4.12 -23.44
N LEU A 620 -30.00 3.08 -24.12
CA LEU A 620 -31.04 3.13 -25.14
C LEU A 620 -32.36 2.63 -24.57
N ASP A 621 -33.37 3.49 -24.62
CA ASP A 621 -34.75 3.20 -24.24
C ASP A 621 -35.64 3.18 -25.48
N VAL A 622 -36.46 2.14 -25.60
CA VAL A 622 -37.55 2.03 -26.57
C VAL A 622 -38.85 1.85 -25.80
N THR A 623 -39.80 2.77 -25.96
CA THR A 623 -41.10 2.73 -25.30
C THR A 623 -42.21 2.70 -26.33
N GLU A 624 -43.07 1.70 -26.23
CA GLU A 624 -44.23 1.53 -27.09
C GLU A 624 -45.49 2.14 -26.49
N TYR A 625 -46.25 2.84 -27.32
CA TYR A 625 -47.58 3.34 -26.97
C TYR A 625 -48.61 2.62 -27.83
N ARG A 626 -49.39 1.77 -27.17
CA ARG A 626 -50.47 1.04 -27.82
C ARG A 626 -51.53 2.00 -28.32
N TYR A 627 -52.14 1.62 -29.44
CA TYR A 627 -53.30 2.30 -29.97
C TYR A 627 -54.43 2.38 -28.93
N ASN A 628 -54.82 3.61 -28.58
CA ASN A 628 -55.96 3.88 -27.72
C ASN A 628 -57.19 4.19 -28.59
N PRO A 629 -58.18 3.28 -28.67
CA PRO A 629 -59.39 3.49 -29.45
C PRO A 629 -60.20 4.72 -29.01
N ALA A 630 -60.03 5.18 -27.75
CA ALA A 630 -60.74 6.34 -27.20
C ALA A 630 -60.23 7.70 -27.74
N ASN A 631 -59.06 7.72 -28.40
CA ASN A 631 -58.48 8.94 -28.98
C ASN A 631 -58.85 9.14 -30.45
N GLN A 632 -59.80 8.38 -31.00
CA GLN A 632 -60.28 8.68 -32.34
C GLN A 632 -60.90 10.08 -32.37
N PRO A 633 -60.56 10.94 -33.36
CA PRO A 633 -61.39 12.10 -33.63
C PRO A 633 -62.79 11.55 -33.93
N THR A 634 -63.78 11.90 -33.10
CA THR A 634 -65.18 11.67 -33.40
C THR A 634 -65.55 12.53 -34.59
N LEU A 635 -65.19 12.08 -35.80
CA LEU A 635 -65.69 12.69 -37.02
C LEU A 635 -67.18 12.32 -37.10
N PRO A 636 -68.08 13.30 -37.31
CA PRO A 636 -69.45 12.99 -37.65
C PRO A 636 -69.41 12.23 -38.98
N GLN A 637 -69.96 11.02 -39.02
CA GLN A 637 -70.03 10.24 -40.25
C GLN A 637 -70.83 10.96 -41.33
N PRO A 638 -70.31 11.09 -42.56
CA PRO A 638 -71.06 10.82 -43.77
C PRO A 638 -70.67 9.42 -44.31
N PRO A 639 -71.57 8.74 -45.03
CA PRO A 639 -71.27 7.43 -45.59
C PRO A 639 -70.32 7.61 -46.80
N PHE A 640 -69.43 6.64 -47.00
CA PHE A 640 -68.51 6.50 -48.14
C PHE A 640 -67.18 7.27 -48.09
N PHE A 641 -66.28 6.81 -47.21
CA PHE A 641 -64.87 6.67 -47.58
C PHE A 641 -64.40 5.24 -47.26
N PRO A 642 -63.47 4.66 -48.03
CA PRO A 642 -62.88 3.37 -47.70
C PRO A 642 -62.23 3.48 -46.33
N PHE A 643 -62.66 2.63 -45.39
CA PHE A 643 -61.97 2.48 -44.12
C PHE A 643 -60.53 2.05 -44.42
N ASP A 644 -59.57 2.83 -43.91
CA ASP A 644 -58.19 2.36 -43.84
C ASP A 644 -58.14 1.21 -42.82
N THR A 645 -58.33 -0.01 -43.30
CA THR A 645 -58.30 -1.23 -42.50
C THR A 645 -56.92 -1.50 -41.90
N SER A 646 -55.89 -0.73 -42.27
CA SER A 646 -54.56 -0.85 -41.67
C SER A 646 -54.51 -0.43 -40.19
N ARG A 647 -55.56 0.22 -39.68
CA ARG A 647 -55.71 0.60 -38.26
C ARG A 647 -56.63 -0.31 -37.44
N VAL A 648 -57.21 -1.36 -38.03
CA VAL A 648 -58.16 -2.22 -37.32
C VAL A 648 -57.42 -3.34 -36.62
N CYS A 649 -57.12 -3.11 -35.34
CA CYS A 649 -56.71 -4.17 -34.41
C CYS A 649 -57.92 -5.05 -34.08
N PHE A 650 -58.05 -6.19 -34.77
CA PHE A 650 -58.92 -7.25 -34.29
C PHE A 650 -58.21 -7.97 -33.13
N ARG A 651 -58.84 -7.99 -31.96
CA ARG A 651 -58.47 -8.92 -30.88
C ARG A 651 -58.88 -10.33 -31.24
#